data_AF-A0A1F7ATY0-F1
#
_entry.id   AF-A0A1F7ATY0-F1
#
_cell.length_a   1.000
_cell.length_b   1.000
_cell.length_c   1.000
_cell.angle_alpha   90.00
_cell.angle_beta   90.00
_cell.angle_gamma   90.00
#
_symmetry.space_group_name_H-M   'P 1'
#
loop_
_entity.id
_entity.type
_entity.pdbx_description
1 polymer ?
#
loop_
_entity_poly.entity_id
_entity_poly.type
_entity_poly.pdbx_seq_one_letter_code
_entity_poly.pdbx_strand_id
1 'polypeptide(L)'
;MKKISQKSIMGVVSFLAAVLPVWGSVSFATSFSSDVMSGDLKEYAILTEHFQIEYSHIIGLQADSDGDGISDVIEEVAEYAERSWDLEVDQLGFSEPIADGEYVYLILDDRDEYLYEGTMGVTCYFDDFSLYMAIDPWMSSDYLKVTVAHEFMHVLQFGLDFYFQESYQDIYFAEATAVWMEDYVYDDINDYVGYLTDYFDYPDYSVFAGVVPDGTFFEYALGIWPRFLTEYYDDNSLVLDSWNQIIELDSVGNGGFFTVFSAVQDVVEAEGDDIDEVYQDFSIWNLAKEDYYEEGDEYPDVYILNTWSSYPVVNKMPSPGMRPALYGSNYIAFDVPSSGDDFKFTLTKPSGIEMGVSFVPMDGADFDLNALDKNIIGEDETYVELVVENASDYDKVYVVVSPLGAQLTGNTSTFDEGYVYYYSADFGDYSESEEVTSSTDVVIEQEVKEGESSSSNSDGVSVDDELILAVKASDDESVTLSWNRLSDLGIDHYLLYFGSESGNYMGSDEVDRAWTTTSSVNELAPGEVYYFMIEAYSIDDELLISSSEVAAETATFSFSDMDSSDEAYDAVIGLYEIGIIEGYDDGTFGAENTVNRAELLKILIEGVGTIEISDDYANCFDDVSDEWYAKYVCYAKEQGWVSGYDDGNFYPAQTVNKVEALKMLLMVFGYELEEGSYISGGMPYSDTWPTSWYAIYVDTAFDLGILSEEEGGVFEPEEGRNRGEICMELWELINSL
;
A
#
# COMPACT_ATOMS: atom_id res chain seq x y z
N MET A 1 -24.09 -29.08 30.25
CA MET A 1 -25.15 -28.29 29.60
C MET A 1 -24.84 -26.84 29.94
N LYS A 2 -24.42 -25.94 29.05
CA LYS A 2 -24.59 -25.82 27.59
C LYS A 2 -23.23 -25.83 26.83
N LYS A 3 -23.31 -26.25 25.57
CA LYS A 3 -22.34 -26.21 24.47
C LYS A 3 -22.50 -24.90 23.66
N ILE A 4 -21.60 -24.71 22.68
CA ILE A 4 -21.64 -23.88 21.43
C ILE A 4 -20.68 -22.67 21.53
N SER A 5 -19.75 -22.38 20.61
CA SER A 5 -19.16 -23.04 19.41
C SER A 5 -17.73 -22.47 19.23
N GLN A 6 -16.73 -23.25 18.80
CA GLN A 6 -16.20 -23.24 17.42
C GLN A 6 -16.46 -21.92 16.67
N LYS A 7 -15.42 -21.08 16.59
CA LYS A 7 -15.17 -20.14 15.51
C LYS A 7 -13.77 -20.45 14.98
N SER A 8 -13.71 -20.49 13.65
CA SER A 8 -12.56 -20.59 12.77
C SER A 8 -11.32 -19.85 13.32
N ILE A 9 -10.17 -20.52 13.27
CA ILE A 9 -8.84 -19.91 13.29
C ILE A 9 -8.40 -20.03 11.83
N MET A 10 -8.50 -18.94 11.08
CA MET A 10 -7.60 -18.69 9.93
C MET A 10 -6.39 -18.02 10.57
N GLY A 11 -5.24 -18.72 10.58
CA GLY A 11 -3.95 -18.08 10.75
C GLY A 11 -3.68 -17.29 9.47
N VAL A 12 -3.22 -16.06 9.61
CA VAL A 12 -3.08 -15.10 8.52
C VAL A 12 -1.60 -15.02 8.16
N VAL A 13 -1.22 -15.54 6.99
CA VAL A 13 -0.28 -14.93 6.03
C VAL A 13 -0.15 -13.41 6.16
N SER A 14 0.74 -12.83 6.95
CA SER A 14 0.83 -11.36 6.98
C SER A 14 2.27 -10.91 7.06
N PHE A 15 2.70 -10.25 5.98
CA PHE A 15 3.56 -9.08 6.06
C PHE A 15 2.74 -7.81 5.73
N LEU A 16 3.12 -6.71 6.39
CA LEU A 16 2.71 -5.31 6.22
C LEU A 16 1.23 -4.91 6.45
N ALA A 17 0.84 -4.76 7.73
CA ALA A 17 -0.21 -3.81 8.11
C ALA A 17 0.18 -2.93 9.31
N ALA A 18 0.35 -1.64 9.00
CA ALA A 18 0.30 -0.43 9.84
C ALA A 18 1.62 0.16 10.39
N VAL A 19 2.12 1.21 9.70
CA VAL A 19 1.87 2.60 10.12
C VAL A 19 1.75 3.49 8.87
N LEU A 20 0.56 4.04 8.57
CA LEU A 20 0.39 5.35 7.94
C LEU A 20 -1.03 5.88 8.21
N PRO A 21 -1.20 7.19 8.44
CA PRO A 21 -2.32 7.94 7.88
C PRO A 21 -1.82 8.85 6.74
N VAL A 22 -2.06 8.40 5.49
CA VAL A 22 -2.77 9.11 4.41
C VAL A 22 -2.48 10.62 4.19
N TRP A 23 -1.96 11.16 3.08
CA TRP A 23 -1.32 10.73 1.82
C TRP A 23 -0.73 12.01 1.17
N GLY A 24 0.48 11.97 0.61
CA GLY A 24 1.04 13.15 -0.07
C GLY A 24 2.36 13.04 -0.82
N SER A 25 3.19 12.03 -0.57
CA SER A 25 4.23 11.55 -1.48
C SER A 25 4.67 10.19 -0.99
N VAL A 26 4.43 9.15 -1.78
CA VAL A 26 5.07 7.86 -1.54
C VAL A 26 6.53 8.03 -1.92
N SER A 27 7.36 8.35 -0.93
CA SER A 27 8.73 7.87 -0.92
C SER A 27 8.73 6.61 -0.07
N PHE A 28 8.94 5.45 -0.69
CA PHE A 28 9.52 4.25 -0.10
C PHE A 28 9.15 3.99 1.36
N ALA A 29 8.04 3.28 1.60
CA ALA A 29 7.71 2.78 2.93
C ALA A 29 7.56 1.26 2.89
N THR A 30 8.68 0.59 2.68
CA THR A 30 8.97 -0.73 3.26
C THR A 30 10.40 -0.63 3.79
N SER A 31 10.60 -0.30 5.07
CA SER A 31 11.93 -0.42 5.65
C SER A 31 12.21 -1.92 5.83
N PHE A 32 12.61 -2.57 4.74
CA PHE A 32 13.28 -3.87 4.79
C PHE A 32 14.60 -3.78 5.57
N SER A 33 15.09 -2.55 5.80
CA SER A 33 16.13 -2.21 6.78
C SER A 33 15.63 -2.39 8.20
N SER A 34 16.33 -3.19 8.98
CA SER A 34 16.13 -3.28 10.43
C SER A 34 17.19 -2.46 11.16
N ASP A 35 16.85 -1.83 12.30
CA ASP A 35 17.85 -1.24 13.23
C ASP A 35 18.71 -2.30 13.96
N VAL A 36 18.64 -3.57 13.52
CA VAL A 36 19.37 -4.67 14.11
C VAL A 36 20.77 -4.74 13.49
N MET A 37 21.77 -4.65 14.34
CA MET A 37 23.17 -4.78 13.94
C MET A 37 23.55 -6.25 13.71
N SER A 38 24.34 -6.50 12.66
CA SER A 38 25.00 -7.79 12.40
C SER A 38 25.83 -8.23 13.63
N GLY A 39 25.35 -9.26 14.33
CA GLY A 39 25.96 -9.76 15.57
C GLY A 39 25.14 -9.58 16.85
N ASP A 40 24.02 -8.83 16.83
CA ASP A 40 23.00 -8.82 17.90
C ASP A 40 22.04 -10.03 17.76
N LEU A 41 22.67 -11.18 17.59
CA LEU A 41 22.08 -12.47 17.28
C LEU A 41 21.48 -13.11 18.54
N LYS A 42 20.48 -13.98 18.38
CA LYS A 42 19.81 -14.63 19.52
C LYS A 42 20.82 -15.48 20.32
N GLU A 43 20.47 -15.82 21.57
CA GLU A 43 21.40 -16.48 22.52
C GLU A 43 21.96 -17.81 22.02
N TYR A 44 21.25 -18.51 21.13
CA TYR A 44 21.59 -19.81 20.59
C TYR A 44 21.41 -19.85 19.07
N ALA A 45 22.21 -20.69 18.40
CA ALA A 45 22.06 -20.96 16.98
C ALA A 45 22.40 -22.42 16.64
N ILE A 46 21.77 -22.95 15.60
CA ILE A 46 22.19 -24.16 14.89
C ILE A 46 22.61 -23.82 13.45
N LEU A 47 23.44 -24.66 12.87
CA LEU A 47 23.90 -24.54 11.48
C LEU A 47 23.43 -25.74 10.69
N THR A 48 22.90 -25.50 9.51
CA THR A 48 22.58 -26.50 8.49
C THR A 48 23.62 -26.44 7.37
N GLU A 49 23.32 -26.92 6.16
CA GLU A 49 24.23 -26.79 5.02
C GLU A 49 24.27 -25.34 4.52
N HIS A 50 23.12 -24.67 4.48
CA HIS A 50 22.96 -23.33 3.91
C HIS A 50 22.48 -22.26 4.90
N PHE A 51 21.95 -22.64 6.07
CA PHE A 51 21.32 -21.72 7.01
C PHE A 51 22.01 -21.67 8.38
N GLN A 52 21.97 -20.48 8.98
CA GLN A 52 22.21 -20.27 10.41
C GLN A 52 20.87 -19.90 11.06
N ILE A 53 20.37 -20.79 11.91
CA ILE A 53 19.06 -20.65 12.56
C ILE A 53 19.23 -20.25 14.01
N GLU A 54 18.63 -19.13 14.40
CA GLU A 54 18.82 -18.48 15.69
C GLU A 54 17.56 -18.47 16.56
N TYR A 55 17.74 -18.61 17.87
CA TYR A 55 16.64 -18.71 18.83
C TYR A 55 17.10 -18.39 20.26
N SER A 56 16.15 -18.11 21.18
CA SER A 56 16.50 -17.76 22.56
C SER A 56 15.71 -18.52 23.64
N HIS A 57 14.44 -18.22 23.85
CA HIS A 57 13.58 -18.74 24.92
C HIS A 57 12.76 -19.97 24.53
N ILE A 58 12.73 -20.37 23.25
CA ILE A 58 12.04 -21.60 22.80
C ILE A 58 12.53 -22.83 23.58
N ILE A 59 13.81 -22.84 23.99
CA ILE A 59 14.45 -23.94 24.72
C ILE A 59 13.69 -24.22 26.02
N GLY A 60 12.93 -25.32 26.04
CA GLY A 60 12.17 -25.80 27.20
C GLY A 60 10.75 -25.24 27.34
N LEU A 61 10.29 -24.41 26.40
CA LEU A 61 8.87 -24.02 26.26
C LEU A 61 8.13 -24.92 25.27
N GLN A 62 8.82 -25.32 24.20
CA GLN A 62 8.33 -26.23 23.17
C GLN A 62 8.80 -27.67 23.41
N ALA A 63 8.24 -28.62 22.65
CA ALA A 63 8.59 -30.03 22.77
C ALA A 63 10.04 -30.30 22.35
N ASP A 64 10.69 -31.21 23.07
CA ASP A 64 11.99 -31.82 22.74
C ASP A 64 11.77 -33.33 22.91
N SER A 65 11.34 -33.96 21.83
CA SER A 65 10.84 -35.33 21.83
C SER A 65 11.96 -36.36 21.91
N ASP A 66 13.15 -36.04 21.42
CA ASP A 66 14.30 -36.93 21.36
C ASP A 66 15.28 -36.72 22.54
N GLY A 67 15.18 -35.58 23.23
CA GLY A 67 15.90 -35.23 24.45
C GLY A 67 17.33 -34.75 24.20
N ASP A 68 17.64 -34.23 23.01
CA ASP A 68 18.96 -33.76 22.66
C ASP A 68 19.25 -32.33 23.16
N GLY A 69 18.21 -31.62 23.62
CA GLY A 69 18.28 -30.27 24.17
C GLY A 69 17.97 -29.16 23.17
N ILE A 70 17.62 -29.49 21.93
CA ILE A 70 17.04 -28.61 20.91
C ILE A 70 15.54 -28.94 20.84
N SER A 71 14.71 -27.94 20.53
CA SER A 71 13.27 -28.18 20.42
C SER A 71 12.91 -28.68 19.03
N ASP A 72 11.93 -29.60 18.95
CA ASP A 72 11.42 -30.19 17.70
C ASP A 72 11.11 -29.10 16.64
N VAL A 73 10.56 -27.94 17.04
CA VAL A 73 10.23 -26.83 16.11
C VAL A 73 11.46 -26.25 15.41
N ILE A 74 12.60 -26.20 16.11
CA ILE A 74 13.86 -25.67 15.56
C ILE A 74 14.42 -26.65 14.53
N GLU A 75 14.33 -27.95 14.81
CA GLU A 75 14.75 -29.01 13.89
C GLU A 75 13.84 -29.07 12.65
N GLU A 76 12.53 -28.93 12.85
CA GLU A 76 11.55 -28.89 11.77
C GLU A 76 11.79 -27.69 10.84
N VAL A 77 11.97 -26.48 11.38
CA VAL A 77 12.29 -25.29 10.57
C VAL A 77 13.60 -25.46 9.81
N ALA A 78 14.60 -26.11 10.41
CA ALA A 78 15.84 -26.45 9.71
C ALA A 78 15.62 -27.38 8.51
N GLU A 79 14.75 -28.38 8.65
CA GLU A 79 14.37 -29.26 7.54
C GLU A 79 13.57 -28.50 6.47
N TYR A 80 12.69 -27.57 6.85
CA TYR A 80 11.89 -26.78 5.92
C TYR A 80 12.76 -25.81 5.10
N ALA A 81 13.73 -25.14 5.74
CA ALA A 81 14.62 -24.20 5.07
C ALA A 81 15.53 -24.88 4.05
N GLU A 82 16.10 -26.04 4.40
CA GLU A 82 16.91 -26.83 3.46
C GLU A 82 16.09 -27.39 2.30
N ARG A 83 14.81 -27.73 2.53
CA ARG A 83 13.91 -28.12 1.45
C ARG A 83 13.63 -26.96 0.49
N SER A 84 13.40 -25.75 1.00
CA SER A 84 13.24 -24.55 0.18
C SER A 84 14.49 -24.31 -0.66
N TRP A 85 15.69 -24.42 -0.07
CA TRP A 85 16.95 -24.34 -0.84
C TRP A 85 17.03 -25.39 -1.97
N ASP A 86 16.77 -26.66 -1.67
CA ASP A 86 16.82 -27.77 -2.65
C ASP A 86 15.89 -27.51 -3.86
N LEU A 87 14.73 -26.89 -3.64
CA LEU A 87 13.72 -26.67 -4.69
C LEU A 87 13.90 -25.34 -5.43
N GLU A 88 14.21 -24.27 -4.71
CA GLU A 88 14.28 -22.92 -5.27
C GLU A 88 15.64 -22.64 -5.92
N VAL A 89 16.73 -22.98 -5.23
CA VAL A 89 18.09 -22.77 -5.76
C VAL A 89 18.49 -23.92 -6.67
N ASP A 90 18.45 -25.15 -6.17
CA ASP A 90 19.03 -26.31 -6.87
C ASP A 90 18.16 -26.80 -8.03
N GLN A 91 16.83 -26.76 -7.89
CA GLN A 91 15.89 -27.26 -8.90
C GLN A 91 15.36 -26.18 -9.84
N LEU A 92 14.85 -25.05 -9.33
CA LEU A 92 14.40 -23.92 -10.19
C LEU A 92 15.57 -23.15 -10.78
N GLY A 93 16.70 -23.07 -10.08
CA GLY A 93 17.92 -22.45 -10.61
C GLY A 93 18.10 -20.99 -10.22
N PHE A 94 17.44 -20.51 -9.16
CA PHE A 94 17.77 -19.21 -8.59
C PHE A 94 19.25 -19.16 -8.21
N SER A 95 19.84 -17.96 -8.30
CA SER A 95 21.24 -17.79 -7.92
C SER A 95 21.40 -17.89 -6.41
N GLU A 96 22.48 -18.53 -5.95
CA GLU A 96 22.81 -18.60 -4.53
C GLU A 96 22.87 -17.19 -3.92
N PRO A 97 22.09 -16.89 -2.87
CA PRO A 97 22.02 -15.54 -2.29
C PRO A 97 23.21 -15.21 -1.37
N ILE A 98 24.14 -16.15 -1.18
CA ILE A 98 25.24 -16.09 -0.21
C ILE A 98 26.60 -16.38 -0.86
N ALA A 99 27.68 -15.88 -0.28
CA ALA A 99 29.03 -16.19 -0.74
C ALA A 99 29.51 -17.58 -0.25
N ASP A 100 30.50 -18.15 -0.94
CA ASP A 100 31.10 -19.44 -0.57
C ASP A 100 31.60 -19.46 0.88
N GLY A 101 30.94 -20.26 1.72
CA GLY A 101 31.23 -20.43 3.15
C GLY A 101 30.45 -19.51 4.11
N GLU A 102 29.45 -18.78 3.61
CA GLU A 102 28.47 -18.02 4.40
C GLU A 102 27.16 -18.81 4.60
N TYR A 103 26.22 -18.24 5.35
CA TYR A 103 24.91 -18.83 5.62
C TYR A 103 23.81 -17.78 5.46
N VAL A 104 22.62 -18.22 5.08
CA VAL A 104 21.40 -17.40 5.18
C VAL A 104 20.94 -17.38 6.64
N TYR A 105 20.64 -16.19 7.16
CA TYR A 105 20.20 -16.04 8.55
C TYR A 105 18.69 -16.25 8.67
N LEU A 106 18.29 -17.13 9.60
CA LEU A 106 16.89 -17.37 9.95
C LEU A 106 16.72 -17.18 11.46
N ILE A 107 15.89 -16.23 11.86
CA ILE A 107 15.63 -15.89 13.26
C ILE A 107 14.26 -16.43 13.66
N LEU A 108 14.21 -17.34 14.63
CA LEU A 108 12.96 -17.74 15.26
C LEU A 108 12.58 -16.71 16.32
N ASP A 109 11.64 -15.84 15.98
CA ASP A 109 11.29 -14.72 16.84
C ASP A 109 10.26 -15.08 17.89
N ASP A 110 10.75 -15.54 19.03
CA ASP A 110 9.96 -16.08 20.12
C ASP A 110 9.43 -15.03 21.13
N ARG A 111 9.72 -13.75 20.91
CA ARG A 111 9.41 -12.65 21.84
C ARG A 111 8.97 -11.35 21.15
N ASP A 112 8.58 -11.41 19.88
CA ASP A 112 8.17 -10.25 19.08
C ASP A 112 9.28 -9.16 19.13
N GLU A 113 10.55 -9.59 19.01
CA GLU A 113 11.73 -8.70 18.97
C GLU A 113 12.06 -8.26 17.53
N TYR A 114 11.66 -9.06 16.54
CA TYR A 114 11.91 -8.91 15.11
C TYR A 114 10.62 -8.92 14.29
N LEU A 115 9.55 -9.50 14.84
CA LEU A 115 8.20 -9.52 14.28
C LEU A 115 7.28 -8.59 15.07
N TYR A 116 6.36 -7.93 14.38
CA TYR A 116 5.26 -7.21 15.01
C TYR A 116 4.19 -8.19 15.51
N GLU A 117 3.40 -7.76 16.50
CA GLU A 117 2.29 -8.56 17.04
C GLU A 117 1.29 -8.91 15.92
N GLY A 118 1.26 -10.19 15.53
CA GLY A 118 0.36 -10.72 14.48
C GLY A 118 1.02 -11.04 13.14
N THR A 119 2.32 -10.77 12.98
CA THR A 119 3.12 -11.14 11.79
C THR A 119 3.63 -12.58 11.91
N MET A 120 3.61 -13.34 10.80
CA MET A 120 4.06 -14.74 10.77
C MET A 120 5.50 -14.90 10.29
N GLY A 121 5.91 -14.07 9.33
CA GLY A 121 7.24 -14.05 8.76
C GLY A 121 7.61 -12.64 8.27
N VAL A 122 8.91 -12.38 8.14
CA VAL A 122 9.46 -11.22 7.44
C VAL A 122 10.83 -11.55 6.89
N THR A 123 11.16 -10.97 5.76
CA THR A 123 12.52 -10.87 5.25
C THR A 123 13.01 -9.44 5.35
N CYS A 124 14.19 -9.24 5.91
CA CYS A 124 14.82 -7.94 6.14
C CYS A 124 16.31 -8.03 5.85
N TYR A 125 17.00 -6.89 5.89
CA TYR A 125 18.45 -6.82 5.92
C TYR A 125 18.93 -6.06 7.16
N PHE A 126 20.06 -6.53 7.70
CA PHE A 126 20.82 -5.81 8.73
C PHE A 126 21.50 -4.57 8.14
N ASP A 127 22.01 -3.67 8.99
CA ASP A 127 22.73 -2.45 8.56
C ASP A 127 23.95 -2.71 7.66
N ASP A 128 24.50 -3.93 7.68
CA ASP A 128 25.59 -4.34 6.79
C ASP A 128 25.12 -4.91 5.44
N PHE A 129 23.82 -4.79 5.13
CA PHE A 129 23.12 -5.33 3.97
C PHE A 129 23.04 -6.85 3.90
N SER A 130 23.42 -7.56 4.97
CA SER A 130 23.20 -9.00 5.04
C SER A 130 21.72 -9.29 5.27
N LEU A 131 21.15 -10.18 4.45
CA LEU A 131 19.74 -10.57 4.54
C LEU A 131 19.51 -11.54 5.69
N TYR A 132 18.37 -11.39 6.35
CA TYR A 132 17.83 -12.37 7.29
C TYR A 132 16.32 -12.50 7.11
N MET A 133 15.80 -13.66 7.49
CA MET A 133 14.36 -13.86 7.63
C MET A 133 14.01 -14.14 9.09
N ALA A 134 12.95 -13.54 9.61
CA ALA A 134 12.43 -13.82 10.94
C ALA A 134 11.06 -14.49 10.85
N ILE A 135 10.80 -15.49 11.69
CA ILE A 135 9.62 -16.37 11.62
C ILE A 135 9.04 -16.59 13.01
N ASP A 136 7.71 -16.54 13.13
CA ASP A 136 6.98 -16.84 14.37
C ASP A 136 7.05 -18.36 14.65
N PRO A 137 7.78 -18.79 15.69
CA PRO A 137 7.94 -20.21 16.01
C PRO A 137 6.69 -20.83 16.68
N TRP A 138 5.64 -20.06 16.95
CA TRP A 138 4.42 -20.52 17.63
C TRP A 138 3.33 -20.98 16.66
N MET A 139 3.58 -20.87 15.35
CA MET A 139 2.70 -21.34 14.28
C MET A 139 2.56 -22.87 14.23
N SER A 140 1.55 -23.34 13.48
CA SER A 140 1.46 -24.77 13.17
C SER A 140 2.48 -25.18 12.11
N SER A 141 2.84 -26.47 12.07
CA SER A 141 3.80 -27.02 11.09
C SER A 141 3.50 -26.65 9.63
N ASP A 142 2.23 -26.66 9.21
CA ASP A 142 1.89 -26.33 7.81
C ASP A 142 2.16 -24.84 7.51
N TYR A 143 1.73 -23.93 8.38
CA TYR A 143 2.09 -22.50 8.29
C TYR A 143 3.60 -22.25 8.35
N LEU A 144 4.35 -22.97 9.20
CA LEU A 144 5.81 -22.84 9.26
C LEU A 144 6.48 -23.19 7.92
N LYS A 145 6.00 -24.23 7.23
CA LYS A 145 6.56 -24.67 5.94
C LYS A 145 6.40 -23.59 4.87
N VAL A 146 5.18 -23.12 4.65
CA VAL A 146 4.86 -22.14 3.61
C VAL A 146 5.52 -20.80 3.93
N THR A 147 5.49 -20.33 5.18
CA THR A 147 6.19 -19.10 5.58
C THR A 147 7.70 -19.21 5.37
N VAL A 148 8.35 -20.33 5.67
CA VAL A 148 9.78 -20.50 5.38
C VAL A 148 10.08 -20.40 3.88
N ALA A 149 9.25 -21.00 3.02
CA ALA A 149 9.42 -20.91 1.57
C ALA A 149 9.18 -19.48 1.05
N HIS A 150 8.13 -18.84 1.53
CA HIS A 150 7.78 -17.45 1.21
C HIS A 150 8.94 -16.49 1.52
N GLU A 151 9.43 -16.51 2.76
CA GLU A 151 10.50 -15.61 3.18
C GLU A 151 11.83 -15.94 2.49
N PHE A 152 12.11 -17.22 2.25
CA PHE A 152 13.31 -17.59 1.51
C PHE A 152 13.26 -17.09 0.05
N MET A 153 12.09 -17.09 -0.59
CA MET A 153 11.91 -16.49 -1.91
C MET A 153 12.27 -15.00 -1.90
N HIS A 154 11.86 -14.24 -0.88
CA HIS A 154 12.27 -12.84 -0.75
C HIS A 154 13.79 -12.68 -0.60
N VAL A 155 14.47 -13.57 0.12
CA VAL A 155 15.95 -13.57 0.18
C VAL A 155 16.56 -13.73 -1.22
N LEU A 156 16.00 -14.61 -2.05
CA LEU A 156 16.44 -14.80 -3.43
C LEU A 156 16.16 -13.58 -4.31
N GLN A 157 14.98 -12.97 -4.17
CA GLN A 157 14.59 -11.75 -4.90
C GLN A 157 15.52 -10.57 -4.54
N PHE A 158 15.84 -10.36 -3.26
CA PHE A 158 16.83 -9.36 -2.84
C PHE A 158 18.23 -9.64 -3.41
N GLY A 159 18.59 -10.92 -3.55
CA GLY A 159 19.83 -11.34 -4.19
C GLY A 159 19.89 -11.04 -5.70
N LEU A 160 18.72 -10.99 -6.36
CA LEU A 160 18.58 -10.70 -7.79
C LEU A 160 18.50 -9.19 -8.07
N ASP A 161 17.57 -8.52 -7.40
CA ASP A 161 17.40 -7.07 -7.46
C ASP A 161 17.12 -6.52 -6.07
N PHE A 162 18.13 -5.95 -5.43
CA PHE A 162 17.97 -5.34 -4.11
C PHE A 162 16.95 -4.19 -4.09
N TYR A 163 16.65 -3.61 -5.26
CA TYR A 163 15.84 -2.42 -5.43
C TYR A 163 14.40 -2.73 -5.86
N PHE A 164 13.94 -3.99 -5.92
CA PHE A 164 12.53 -4.26 -6.26
C PHE A 164 11.54 -3.59 -5.27
N GLN A 165 12.00 -3.23 -4.07
CA GLN A 165 11.21 -2.49 -3.09
C GLN A 165 10.97 -1.00 -3.45
N GLU A 166 11.52 -0.50 -4.56
CA GLU A 166 11.37 0.91 -4.95
C GLU A 166 10.00 1.25 -5.57
N SER A 167 9.22 0.24 -5.96
CA SER A 167 7.91 0.46 -6.58
C SER A 167 6.86 -0.55 -6.11
N TYR A 168 5.62 -0.09 -5.98
CA TYR A 168 4.51 -0.96 -5.59
C TYR A 168 4.29 -2.13 -6.55
N GLN A 169 4.49 -1.92 -7.85
CA GLN A 169 4.30 -2.98 -8.84
C GLN A 169 5.33 -4.10 -8.66
N ASP A 170 6.59 -3.73 -8.36
CA ASP A 170 7.67 -4.68 -8.15
C ASP A 170 7.49 -5.41 -6.81
N ILE A 171 7.04 -4.71 -5.74
CA ILE A 171 6.67 -5.32 -4.46
C ILE A 171 5.51 -6.31 -4.64
N TYR A 172 4.42 -5.93 -5.29
CA TYR A 172 3.29 -6.83 -5.47
C TYR A 172 3.64 -8.04 -6.35
N PHE A 173 4.55 -7.88 -7.32
CA PHE A 173 5.09 -9.00 -8.07
C PHE A 173 5.99 -9.91 -7.21
N ALA A 174 6.76 -9.33 -6.29
CA ALA A 174 7.54 -10.06 -5.31
C ALA A 174 6.66 -10.90 -4.38
N GLU A 175 5.63 -10.31 -3.78
CA GLU A 175 4.63 -11.01 -2.96
C GLU A 175 3.90 -12.10 -3.77
N ALA A 176 3.43 -11.77 -4.98
CA ALA A 176 2.72 -12.73 -5.83
C ALA A 176 3.60 -13.95 -6.18
N THR A 177 4.89 -13.74 -6.47
CA THR A 177 5.81 -14.84 -6.78
C THR A 177 6.31 -15.57 -5.53
N ALA A 178 6.29 -14.95 -4.35
CA ALA A 178 6.53 -15.59 -3.07
C ALA A 178 5.36 -16.50 -2.65
N VAL A 179 4.11 -16.04 -2.81
CA VAL A 179 2.90 -16.87 -2.63
C VAL A 179 2.88 -18.05 -3.58
N TRP A 180 3.25 -17.84 -4.85
CA TRP A 180 3.41 -18.95 -5.79
C TRP A 180 4.50 -19.94 -5.33
N MET A 181 5.57 -19.45 -4.70
CA MET A 181 6.66 -20.29 -4.21
C MET A 181 6.25 -21.19 -3.05
N GLU A 182 5.36 -20.71 -2.17
CA GLU A 182 4.79 -21.52 -1.06
C GLU A 182 4.27 -22.86 -1.58
N ASP A 183 3.47 -22.79 -2.64
CA ASP A 183 2.84 -23.95 -3.26
C ASP A 183 3.82 -24.77 -4.11
N TYR A 184 4.72 -24.14 -4.86
CA TYR A 184 5.76 -24.87 -5.59
C TYR A 184 6.63 -25.75 -4.65
N VAL A 185 6.96 -25.24 -3.46
CA VAL A 185 7.75 -25.98 -2.46
C VAL A 185 6.87 -26.99 -1.69
N TYR A 186 5.61 -26.65 -1.42
CA TYR A 186 4.65 -27.42 -0.63
C TYR A 186 3.26 -27.55 -1.27
N ASP A 187 3.22 -28.17 -2.45
CA ASP A 187 2.03 -28.47 -3.30
C ASP A 187 0.86 -29.20 -2.59
N ASP A 188 1.07 -29.70 -1.36
CA ASP A 188 0.02 -30.28 -0.53
C ASP A 188 -0.61 -29.30 0.48
N ILE A 189 -0.20 -28.02 0.46
CA ILE A 189 -0.63 -26.95 1.37
C ILE A 189 -1.14 -25.74 0.56
N ASN A 190 -2.44 -25.74 0.29
CA ASN A 190 -3.08 -24.76 -0.60
C ASN A 190 -3.61 -23.55 0.20
N ASP A 191 -2.79 -22.94 1.05
CA ASP A 191 -3.23 -21.81 1.88
C ASP A 191 -3.43 -20.52 1.08
N TYR A 192 -2.72 -20.37 -0.06
CA TYR A 192 -2.90 -19.26 -0.99
C TYR A 192 -4.33 -19.10 -1.53
N VAL A 193 -5.09 -20.20 -1.60
CA VAL A 193 -6.53 -20.17 -1.97
C VAL A 193 -7.32 -19.21 -1.07
N GLY A 194 -6.87 -19.02 0.17
CA GLY A 194 -7.41 -18.06 1.11
C GLY A 194 -7.36 -16.60 0.63
N TYR A 195 -6.35 -16.23 -0.17
CA TYR A 195 -6.19 -14.88 -0.72
C TYR A 195 -7.00 -14.67 -2.00
N LEU A 196 -7.26 -15.73 -2.76
CA LEU A 196 -7.92 -15.63 -4.07
C LEU A 196 -9.29 -14.96 -4.05
N THR A 197 -9.99 -14.92 -2.89
CA THR A 197 -11.25 -14.18 -2.78
C THR A 197 -11.07 -12.70 -3.16
N ASP A 198 -9.95 -12.09 -2.76
CA ASP A 198 -9.69 -10.68 -3.05
C ASP A 198 -9.43 -10.46 -4.55
N TYR A 199 -8.78 -11.38 -5.26
CA TYR A 199 -8.68 -11.25 -6.72
C TYR A 199 -10.04 -11.47 -7.42
N PHE A 200 -10.74 -12.53 -7.05
CA PHE A 200 -11.98 -12.95 -7.72
C PHE A 200 -13.16 -12.02 -7.44
N ASP A 201 -13.17 -11.29 -6.32
CA ASP A 201 -14.15 -10.22 -6.02
C ASP A 201 -13.82 -8.89 -6.72
N TYR A 202 -12.54 -8.63 -7.04
CA TYR A 202 -12.07 -7.41 -7.71
C TYR A 202 -11.35 -7.70 -9.05
N PRO A 203 -11.94 -8.49 -9.96
CA PRO A 203 -11.22 -8.92 -11.17
C PRO A 203 -11.09 -7.80 -12.21
N ASP A 204 -11.70 -6.63 -11.96
CA ASP A 204 -11.56 -5.42 -12.74
C ASP A 204 -10.25 -4.67 -12.46
N TYR A 205 -9.53 -5.01 -11.39
CA TYR A 205 -8.17 -4.52 -11.12
C TYR A 205 -7.15 -5.24 -12.00
N SER A 206 -6.05 -4.55 -12.27
CA SER A 206 -4.97 -5.08 -13.10
C SER A 206 -4.17 -6.16 -12.36
N VAL A 207 -3.74 -7.19 -13.08
CA VAL A 207 -2.68 -8.10 -12.58
C VAL A 207 -1.32 -7.41 -12.44
N PHE A 208 -1.19 -6.20 -12.98
CA PHE A 208 -0.02 -5.32 -12.87
C PHE A 208 -0.34 -4.05 -12.06
N ALA A 209 -1.37 -4.09 -11.21
CA ALA A 209 -1.82 -2.93 -10.45
C ALA A 209 -0.69 -2.29 -9.64
N GLY A 210 -0.62 -0.96 -9.66
CA GLY A 210 0.19 -0.18 -8.72
C GLY A 210 -0.57 0.19 -7.46
N VAL A 211 -1.90 0.04 -7.47
CA VAL A 211 -2.79 0.33 -6.33
C VAL A 211 -3.77 -0.83 -6.13
N VAL A 212 -3.75 -1.39 -4.92
CA VAL A 212 -4.66 -2.47 -4.51
C VAL A 212 -5.86 -1.96 -3.70
N PRO A 213 -6.99 -2.70 -3.63
CA PRO A 213 -8.14 -2.31 -2.83
C PRO A 213 -7.84 -2.26 -1.31
N ASP A 214 -8.19 -1.16 -0.65
CA ASP A 214 -7.96 -1.00 0.81
C ASP A 214 -8.64 -2.10 1.64
N GLY A 215 -7.88 -2.70 2.57
CA GLY A 215 -8.39 -3.71 3.51
C GLY A 215 -8.55 -5.10 2.91
N THR A 216 -7.91 -5.34 1.77
CA THR A 216 -7.76 -6.65 1.12
C THR A 216 -6.30 -7.10 1.19
N PHE A 217 -6.08 -8.37 0.85
CA PHE A 217 -4.76 -8.97 0.63
C PHE A 217 -4.55 -9.23 -0.88
N PHE A 218 -4.94 -8.25 -1.71
CA PHE A 218 -4.97 -8.42 -3.16
C PHE A 218 -3.58 -8.68 -3.74
N GLU A 219 -2.53 -8.11 -3.14
CA GLU A 219 -1.13 -8.36 -3.48
C GLU A 219 -0.74 -9.84 -3.35
N TYR A 220 -1.26 -10.55 -2.34
CA TYR A 220 -1.11 -12.00 -2.22
C TYR A 220 -1.98 -12.75 -3.23
N ALA A 221 -3.20 -12.25 -3.46
CA ALA A 221 -4.13 -12.81 -4.43
C ALA A 221 -3.61 -12.73 -5.88
N LEU A 222 -2.73 -11.77 -6.17
CA LEU A 222 -2.03 -11.66 -7.47
C LEU A 222 -1.13 -12.86 -7.77
N GLY A 223 -0.82 -13.73 -6.79
CA GLY A 223 -0.16 -15.02 -7.02
C GLY A 223 -0.89 -15.93 -8.04
N ILE A 224 -2.17 -15.67 -8.30
CA ILE A 224 -2.93 -16.35 -9.38
C ILE A 224 -2.33 -16.13 -10.77
N TRP A 225 -1.64 -15.00 -10.99
CA TRP A 225 -1.03 -14.68 -12.29
C TRP A 225 0.21 -15.54 -12.60
N PRO A 226 1.27 -15.60 -11.76
CA PRO A 226 2.35 -16.56 -11.98
C PRO A 226 1.87 -18.02 -11.94
N ARG A 227 0.86 -18.34 -11.12
CA ARG A 227 0.22 -19.67 -11.14
C ARG A 227 -0.38 -20.00 -12.51
N PHE A 228 -1.14 -19.08 -13.08
CA PHE A 228 -1.68 -19.23 -14.44
C PHE A 228 -0.57 -19.45 -15.47
N LEU A 229 0.46 -18.59 -15.50
CA LEU A 229 1.51 -18.70 -16.52
C LEU A 229 2.23 -20.05 -16.45
N THR A 230 2.59 -20.48 -15.23
CA THR A 230 3.34 -21.72 -15.03
C THR A 230 2.51 -22.98 -15.38
N GLU A 231 1.22 -23.02 -15.04
CA GLU A 231 0.33 -24.11 -15.47
C GLU A 231 0.00 -24.05 -16.97
N TYR A 232 -0.21 -22.85 -17.52
CA TYR A 232 -0.56 -22.64 -18.92
C TYR A 232 0.54 -23.17 -19.86
N TYR A 233 1.80 -22.92 -19.51
CA TYR A 233 2.96 -23.40 -20.27
C TYR A 233 3.51 -24.75 -19.80
N ASP A 234 3.04 -25.29 -18.66
CA ASP A 234 3.63 -26.47 -17.98
C ASP A 234 5.14 -26.24 -17.71
N ASP A 235 5.50 -25.02 -17.30
CA ASP A 235 6.88 -24.59 -17.06
C ASP A 235 7.00 -23.60 -15.89
N ASN A 236 7.59 -24.09 -14.80
CA ASN A 236 7.82 -23.31 -13.59
C ASN A 236 9.03 -22.37 -13.72
N SER A 237 9.91 -22.52 -14.73
CA SER A 237 11.06 -21.61 -14.89
C SER A 237 10.65 -20.20 -15.27
N LEU A 238 9.43 -20.01 -15.79
CA LEU A 238 8.94 -18.70 -16.24
C LEU A 238 8.95 -17.64 -15.13
N VAL A 239 8.78 -18.04 -13.87
CA VAL A 239 8.92 -17.11 -12.73
C VAL A 239 10.35 -16.58 -12.62
N LEU A 240 11.35 -17.47 -12.68
CA LEU A 240 12.76 -17.08 -12.68
C LEU A 240 13.15 -16.32 -13.95
N ASP A 241 12.63 -16.73 -15.11
CA ASP A 241 12.88 -16.03 -16.38
C ASP A 241 12.32 -14.60 -16.35
N SER A 242 11.15 -14.39 -15.73
CA SER A 242 10.57 -13.05 -15.52
C SER A 242 11.48 -12.19 -14.64
N TRP A 243 11.96 -12.72 -13.51
CA TRP A 243 12.90 -12.02 -12.64
C TRP A 243 14.24 -11.70 -13.32
N ASN A 244 14.80 -12.64 -14.09
CA ASN A 244 16.02 -12.38 -14.86
C ASN A 244 15.81 -11.27 -15.90
N GLN A 245 14.62 -11.21 -16.50
CA GLN A 245 14.28 -10.19 -17.49
C GLN A 245 14.08 -8.81 -16.84
N ILE A 246 13.50 -8.72 -15.64
CA ILE A 246 13.43 -7.48 -14.84
C ILE A 246 14.83 -6.88 -14.68
N ILE A 247 15.79 -7.70 -14.19
CA ILE A 247 17.19 -7.28 -13.99
C ILE A 247 17.83 -6.82 -15.30
N GLU A 248 17.57 -7.53 -16.41
CA GLU A 248 18.12 -7.14 -17.71
C GLU A 248 17.57 -5.76 -18.13
N LEU A 249 16.27 -5.51 -18.00
CA LEU A 249 15.63 -4.26 -18.39
C LEU A 249 16.10 -3.05 -17.55
N ASP A 250 16.25 -3.23 -16.23
CA ASP A 250 16.79 -2.20 -15.33
C ASP A 250 18.22 -1.83 -15.69
N SER A 251 19.04 -2.84 -16.01
CA SER A 251 20.43 -2.64 -16.43
C SER A 251 20.59 -1.92 -17.78
N VAL A 252 19.53 -1.90 -18.60
CA VAL A 252 19.53 -1.30 -19.96
C VAL A 252 18.91 0.10 -19.98
N GLY A 253 18.51 0.65 -18.83
CA GLY A 253 17.88 1.98 -18.75
C GLY A 253 16.42 1.98 -19.20
N ASN A 254 15.79 0.80 -19.22
CA ASN A 254 14.35 0.59 -19.30
C ASN A 254 13.73 0.36 -17.91
N GLY A 255 14.54 0.42 -16.84
CA GLY A 255 14.08 0.34 -15.45
C GLY A 255 13.26 1.53 -15.00
N GLY A 256 12.01 1.52 -15.46
CA GLY A 256 11.02 2.54 -15.21
C GLY A 256 9.73 1.90 -14.74
N PHE A 257 8.68 2.70 -14.61
CA PHE A 257 7.35 2.36 -14.10
C PHE A 257 6.63 1.16 -14.77
N PHE A 258 7.24 0.43 -15.70
CA PHE A 258 6.62 -0.64 -16.48
C PHE A 258 7.52 -1.90 -16.58
N THR A 259 8.54 -2.03 -15.72
CA THR A 259 9.55 -3.10 -15.83
C THR A 259 8.93 -4.49 -15.71
N VAL A 260 8.12 -4.76 -14.67
CA VAL A 260 7.45 -6.07 -14.48
C VAL A 260 6.60 -6.44 -15.70
N PHE A 261 5.76 -5.52 -16.17
CA PHE A 261 4.95 -5.77 -17.37
C PHE A 261 5.82 -6.12 -18.58
N SER A 262 6.85 -5.32 -18.82
CA SER A 262 7.75 -5.52 -19.98
C SER A 262 8.50 -6.84 -19.88
N ALA A 263 8.91 -7.23 -18.68
CA ALA A 263 9.59 -8.49 -18.43
C ALA A 263 8.70 -9.70 -18.69
N VAL A 264 7.47 -9.69 -18.14
CA VAL A 264 6.48 -10.75 -18.38
C VAL A 264 6.09 -10.80 -19.85
N GLN A 265 5.95 -9.65 -20.52
CA GLN A 265 5.72 -9.60 -21.96
C GLN A 265 6.84 -10.26 -22.75
N ASP A 266 8.10 -9.92 -22.48
CA ASP A 266 9.27 -10.52 -23.15
C ASP A 266 9.34 -12.05 -22.93
N VAL A 267 8.97 -12.54 -21.74
CA VAL A 267 8.90 -13.97 -21.41
C VAL A 267 7.78 -14.67 -22.19
N VAL A 268 6.58 -14.09 -22.24
CA VAL A 268 5.47 -14.61 -23.06
C VAL A 268 5.84 -14.63 -24.55
N GLU A 269 6.48 -13.56 -25.05
CA GLU A 269 6.95 -13.50 -26.43
C GLU A 269 8.03 -14.56 -26.74
N ALA A 270 8.85 -14.93 -25.75
CA ALA A 270 9.86 -15.98 -25.89
C ALA A 270 9.23 -17.38 -26.07
N GLU A 271 8.08 -17.62 -25.45
CA GLU A 271 7.24 -18.81 -25.67
C GLU A 271 6.51 -18.78 -27.03
N GLY A 272 6.49 -17.61 -27.67
CA GLY A 272 5.98 -17.41 -29.03
C GLY A 272 4.53 -16.94 -29.09
N ASP A 273 3.99 -16.51 -27.96
CA ASP A 273 2.63 -15.99 -27.81
C ASP A 273 2.63 -14.47 -27.60
N ASP A 274 1.44 -13.88 -27.62
CA ASP A 274 1.22 -12.44 -27.40
C ASP A 274 0.54 -12.23 -26.04
N ILE A 275 1.02 -11.27 -25.25
CA ILE A 275 0.54 -11.05 -23.87
C ILE A 275 -0.96 -10.68 -23.83
N ASP A 276 -1.48 -9.99 -24.84
CA ASP A 276 -2.90 -9.63 -24.91
C ASP A 276 -3.76 -10.88 -25.14
N GLU A 277 -3.31 -11.80 -26.00
CA GLU A 277 -4.00 -13.08 -26.24
C GLU A 277 -3.93 -14.02 -25.02
N VAL A 278 -2.77 -14.07 -24.34
CA VAL A 278 -2.54 -14.86 -23.13
C VAL A 278 -3.38 -14.33 -21.97
N TYR A 279 -3.49 -13.00 -21.81
CA TYR A 279 -4.35 -12.42 -20.79
C TYR A 279 -5.84 -12.72 -21.05
N GLN A 280 -6.29 -12.75 -22.31
CA GLN A 280 -7.65 -13.22 -22.59
C GLN A 280 -7.87 -14.67 -22.14
N ASP A 281 -6.88 -15.57 -22.33
CA ASP A 281 -6.98 -16.93 -21.84
C ASP A 281 -7.00 -16.99 -20.31
N PHE A 282 -6.17 -16.21 -19.63
CA PHE A 282 -6.22 -16.07 -18.16
C PHE A 282 -7.60 -15.66 -17.64
N SER A 283 -8.22 -14.66 -18.26
CA SER A 283 -9.57 -14.23 -17.87
C SER A 283 -10.61 -15.34 -18.09
N ILE A 284 -10.45 -16.18 -19.12
CA ILE A 284 -11.32 -17.34 -19.37
C ILE A 284 -11.06 -18.45 -18.35
N TRP A 285 -9.79 -18.71 -18.01
CA TRP A 285 -9.41 -19.69 -17.00
C TRP A 285 -10.02 -19.34 -15.63
N ASN A 286 -10.01 -18.07 -15.22
CA ASN A 286 -10.64 -17.64 -13.98
C ASN A 286 -12.16 -17.88 -13.95
N LEU A 287 -12.83 -17.77 -15.10
CA LEU A 287 -14.26 -18.09 -15.22
C LEU A 287 -14.51 -19.61 -15.20
N ALA A 288 -13.69 -20.38 -15.92
CA ALA A 288 -13.77 -21.84 -16.07
C ALA A 288 -12.72 -22.56 -15.22
N LYS A 289 -12.51 -22.08 -13.99
CA LYS A 289 -11.41 -22.48 -13.11
C LYS A 289 -11.27 -24.00 -12.91
N GLU A 290 -12.40 -24.68 -12.75
CA GLU A 290 -12.49 -26.15 -12.52
C GLU A 290 -12.05 -26.96 -13.75
N ASP A 291 -12.09 -26.38 -14.95
CA ASP A 291 -11.69 -27.05 -16.19
C ASP A 291 -10.20 -26.91 -16.50
N TYR A 292 -9.54 -25.90 -15.93
CA TYR A 292 -8.19 -25.50 -16.31
C TYR A 292 -7.16 -25.65 -15.20
N TYR A 293 -7.42 -25.09 -14.01
CA TYR A 293 -6.45 -25.13 -12.91
C TYR A 293 -6.47 -26.49 -12.21
N GLU A 294 -5.30 -26.98 -11.79
CA GLU A 294 -5.21 -28.22 -11.00
C GLU A 294 -6.08 -28.16 -9.73
N GLU A 295 -6.11 -26.99 -9.09
CA GLU A 295 -6.86 -26.71 -7.85
C GLU A 295 -8.12 -25.88 -8.06
N GLY A 296 -8.59 -25.75 -9.31
CA GLY A 296 -9.71 -24.87 -9.66
C GLY A 296 -11.01 -25.14 -8.88
N ASP A 297 -11.23 -26.38 -8.44
CA ASP A 297 -12.36 -26.78 -7.59
C ASP A 297 -12.36 -26.07 -6.21
N GLU A 298 -11.21 -25.57 -5.75
CA GLU A 298 -11.05 -24.90 -4.46
C GLU A 298 -11.16 -23.38 -4.58
N TYR A 299 -10.99 -22.84 -5.78
CA TYR A 299 -10.99 -21.41 -6.03
C TYR A 299 -12.40 -20.81 -5.85
N PRO A 300 -12.51 -19.52 -5.48
CA PRO A 300 -13.79 -18.81 -5.49
C PRO A 300 -14.33 -18.63 -6.92
N ASP A 301 -15.63 -18.38 -7.05
CA ASP A 301 -16.21 -18.01 -8.34
C ASP A 301 -15.90 -16.54 -8.65
N VAL A 302 -15.60 -16.23 -9.91
CA VAL A 302 -15.27 -14.86 -10.31
C VAL A 302 -16.50 -13.95 -10.25
N TYR A 303 -16.31 -12.70 -9.83
CA TYR A 303 -17.37 -11.72 -9.71
C TYR A 303 -18.02 -11.43 -11.07
N ILE A 304 -19.32 -11.72 -11.16
CA ILE A 304 -20.12 -11.46 -12.35
C ILE A 304 -20.77 -10.08 -12.24
N LEU A 305 -20.27 -9.14 -13.04
CA LEU A 305 -20.72 -7.74 -13.06
C LEU A 305 -22.23 -7.59 -13.26
N ASN A 306 -22.79 -8.36 -14.18
CA ASN A 306 -24.24 -8.39 -14.43
C ASN A 306 -24.66 -9.74 -15.00
N THR A 307 -25.87 -10.17 -14.66
CA THR A 307 -26.56 -11.28 -15.36
C THR A 307 -27.83 -10.76 -16.00
N TRP A 308 -27.94 -10.91 -17.31
CA TRP A 308 -29.10 -10.48 -18.10
C TRP A 308 -29.96 -11.67 -18.50
N SER A 309 -31.28 -11.51 -18.40
CA SER A 309 -32.26 -12.53 -18.80
C SER A 309 -33.42 -11.95 -19.63
N SER A 310 -33.28 -10.70 -20.10
CA SER A 310 -34.29 -9.97 -20.87
C SER A 310 -33.61 -9.12 -21.94
N TYR A 311 -34.13 -9.20 -23.17
CA TYR A 311 -33.49 -8.66 -24.37
C TYR A 311 -34.46 -7.79 -25.20
N PRO A 312 -33.96 -6.79 -25.95
CA PRO A 312 -32.56 -6.39 -26.08
C PRO A 312 -32.03 -5.67 -24.83
N VAL A 313 -30.76 -5.89 -24.53
CA VAL A 313 -29.99 -5.11 -23.55
C VAL A 313 -29.38 -3.92 -24.29
N VAL A 314 -29.71 -2.72 -23.86
CA VAL A 314 -28.96 -1.51 -24.22
C VAL A 314 -28.41 -0.99 -22.91
N ASN A 315 -27.22 -1.45 -22.52
CA ASN A 315 -26.65 -1.07 -21.24
C ASN A 315 -25.62 0.05 -21.40
N LYS A 316 -25.53 0.88 -20.37
CA LYS A 316 -24.65 2.04 -20.33
C LYS A 316 -23.65 1.87 -19.19
N MET A 317 -22.38 1.65 -19.55
CA MET A 317 -21.19 1.76 -18.70
C MET A 317 -21.12 0.76 -17.51
N PRO A 318 -19.95 0.16 -17.21
CA PRO A 318 -19.65 -0.18 -15.82
C PRO A 318 -19.68 1.11 -14.99
N SER A 319 -20.23 1.09 -13.77
CA SER A 319 -20.10 2.24 -12.86
C SER A 319 -18.62 2.66 -12.74
N PRO A 320 -18.26 3.93 -12.50
CA PRO A 320 -16.86 4.37 -12.54
C PRO A 320 -15.86 3.54 -11.71
N GLY A 321 -16.29 2.91 -10.61
CA GLY A 321 -15.48 1.99 -9.81
C GLY A 321 -15.80 0.51 -10.02
N MET A 322 -16.14 0.11 -11.25
CA MET A 322 -16.22 -1.28 -11.75
C MET A 322 -15.64 -1.36 -13.17
N ARG A 323 -14.95 -0.29 -13.61
CA ARG A 323 -14.38 -0.20 -14.95
C ARG A 323 -13.11 -1.03 -14.94
N PRO A 324 -12.93 -1.94 -15.90
CA PRO A 324 -11.74 -2.75 -15.91
C PRO A 324 -10.54 -1.84 -16.19
N ALA A 325 -9.49 -2.02 -15.40
CA ALA A 325 -8.21 -1.39 -15.64
C ALA A 325 -7.46 -2.10 -16.77
N LEU A 326 -6.29 -1.59 -17.19
CA LEU A 326 -5.48 -2.26 -18.21
C LEU A 326 -5.02 -3.63 -17.70
N TYR A 327 -5.33 -4.72 -18.42
CA TYR A 327 -5.19 -6.09 -17.90
C TYR A 327 -5.99 -6.34 -16.60
N GLY A 328 -7.16 -5.71 -16.49
CA GLY A 328 -8.29 -6.10 -15.66
C GLY A 328 -9.47 -6.56 -16.52
N SER A 329 -10.48 -7.18 -15.91
CA SER A 329 -11.58 -7.83 -16.64
C SER A 329 -12.97 -7.58 -16.04
N ASN A 330 -13.96 -7.47 -16.91
CA ASN A 330 -15.38 -7.48 -16.53
C ASN A 330 -16.06 -8.73 -17.08
N TYR A 331 -16.77 -9.47 -16.21
CA TYR A 331 -17.50 -10.68 -16.56
C TYR A 331 -19.00 -10.40 -16.62
N ILE A 332 -19.64 -10.62 -17.77
CA ILE A 332 -21.06 -10.35 -17.97
C ILE A 332 -21.75 -11.63 -18.44
N ALA A 333 -22.80 -12.04 -17.75
CA ALA A 333 -23.58 -13.22 -18.07
C ALA A 333 -24.86 -12.88 -18.84
N PHE A 334 -25.21 -13.72 -19.82
CA PHE A 334 -26.43 -13.61 -20.62
C PHE A 334 -27.16 -14.96 -20.67
N ASP A 335 -28.32 -15.05 -20.02
CA ASP A 335 -29.17 -16.24 -20.08
C ASP A 335 -29.80 -16.39 -21.47
N VAL A 336 -29.57 -17.54 -22.11
CA VAL A 336 -30.02 -17.77 -23.48
C VAL A 336 -31.53 -18.08 -23.50
N PRO A 337 -32.33 -17.35 -24.31
CA PRO A 337 -33.76 -17.62 -24.40
C PRO A 337 -34.04 -18.89 -25.22
N SER A 338 -35.04 -19.66 -24.77
CA SER A 338 -35.52 -20.90 -25.42
C SER A 338 -36.02 -20.79 -26.89
N SER A 339 -36.03 -19.59 -27.49
CA SER A 339 -36.62 -19.33 -28.81
C SER A 339 -35.71 -19.60 -30.01
N GLY A 340 -34.42 -19.89 -29.81
CA GLY A 340 -33.55 -20.41 -30.86
C GLY A 340 -33.07 -19.37 -31.85
N ASP A 341 -32.01 -18.61 -31.53
CA ASP A 341 -31.44 -17.56 -32.38
C ASP A 341 -29.94 -17.33 -32.04
N ASP A 342 -29.22 -16.59 -32.90
CA ASP A 342 -27.82 -16.18 -32.70
C ASP A 342 -27.72 -15.10 -31.60
N PHE A 343 -26.56 -14.97 -30.95
CA PHE A 343 -26.30 -13.92 -29.96
C PHE A 343 -25.48 -12.80 -30.59
N LYS A 344 -26.01 -11.57 -30.58
CA LYS A 344 -25.28 -10.39 -31.02
C LYS A 344 -24.86 -9.54 -29.83
N PHE A 345 -23.57 -9.22 -29.78
CA PHE A 345 -22.99 -8.29 -28.83
C PHE A 345 -22.39 -7.10 -29.60
N THR A 346 -22.64 -5.91 -29.12
CA THR A 346 -22.08 -4.68 -29.68
C THR A 346 -21.24 -4.01 -28.61
N LEU A 347 -20.03 -3.60 -28.95
CA LEU A 347 -19.16 -2.83 -28.08
C LEU A 347 -18.94 -1.44 -28.69
N THR A 348 -19.00 -0.40 -27.88
CA THR A 348 -18.56 0.95 -28.24
C THR A 348 -17.56 1.45 -27.21
N LYS A 349 -16.37 1.87 -27.66
CA LYS A 349 -15.25 2.27 -26.81
C LYS A 349 -14.58 3.56 -27.33
N PRO A 350 -13.87 4.33 -26.48
CA PRO A 350 -13.03 5.42 -26.95
C PRO A 350 -11.87 4.87 -27.81
N SER A 351 -11.33 5.72 -28.69
CA SER A 351 -10.11 5.40 -29.46
C SER A 351 -8.86 5.46 -28.58
N GLY A 352 -7.82 4.72 -28.95
CA GLY A 352 -6.49 4.77 -28.29
C GLY A 352 -6.25 3.68 -27.24
N ILE A 353 -7.14 2.70 -27.14
CA ILE A 353 -7.00 1.50 -26.31
C ILE A 353 -7.56 0.30 -27.05
N GLU A 354 -6.90 -0.86 -26.97
CA GLU A 354 -7.45 -2.12 -27.49
C GLU A 354 -8.39 -2.75 -26.46
N MET A 355 -9.36 -3.54 -26.91
CA MET A 355 -10.22 -4.30 -26.00
C MET A 355 -10.36 -5.75 -26.45
N GLY A 356 -10.01 -6.66 -25.56
CA GLY A 356 -10.36 -8.06 -25.66
C GLY A 356 -11.84 -8.27 -25.35
N VAL A 357 -12.54 -9.01 -26.20
CA VAL A 357 -13.90 -9.49 -25.98
C VAL A 357 -13.95 -10.99 -26.23
N SER A 358 -14.17 -11.75 -25.18
CA SER A 358 -14.22 -13.22 -25.22
C SER A 358 -15.64 -13.72 -24.92
N PHE A 359 -16.16 -14.60 -25.78
CA PHE A 359 -17.43 -15.29 -25.56
C PHE A 359 -17.16 -16.70 -25.01
N VAL A 360 -17.76 -17.00 -23.86
CA VAL A 360 -17.63 -18.28 -23.16
C VAL A 360 -19.02 -18.91 -22.99
N PRO A 361 -19.42 -19.83 -23.88
CA PRO A 361 -20.71 -20.50 -23.79
C PRO A 361 -20.76 -21.55 -22.67
N MET A 362 -21.94 -21.76 -22.08
CA MET A 362 -22.18 -22.72 -21.01
C MET A 362 -23.50 -23.49 -21.23
N ASP A 363 -23.43 -24.82 -21.16
CA ASP A 363 -24.59 -25.73 -21.26
C ASP A 363 -24.75 -26.50 -19.94
N GLY A 364 -25.89 -26.33 -19.27
CA GLY A 364 -26.13 -26.88 -17.95
C GLY A 364 -25.18 -26.31 -16.89
N ALA A 365 -24.22 -27.13 -16.45
CA ALA A 365 -23.23 -26.78 -15.44
C ALA A 365 -21.81 -26.65 -16.01
N ASP A 366 -21.62 -26.95 -17.30
CA ASP A 366 -20.30 -27.12 -17.90
C ASP A 366 -20.07 -26.03 -18.97
N PHE A 367 -18.86 -25.48 -19.05
CA PHE A 367 -18.48 -24.56 -20.12
C PHE A 367 -18.16 -25.33 -21.41
N ASP A 368 -18.58 -24.82 -22.58
CA ASP A 368 -18.15 -25.39 -23.87
C ASP A 368 -16.88 -24.68 -24.37
N LEU A 369 -15.75 -25.15 -23.85
CA LEU A 369 -14.43 -24.61 -24.17
C LEU A 369 -14.00 -24.83 -25.64
N ASN A 370 -14.72 -25.65 -26.42
CA ASN A 370 -14.47 -25.79 -27.86
C ASN A 370 -15.20 -24.73 -28.70
N ALA A 371 -16.14 -24.02 -28.09
CA ALA A 371 -16.95 -22.99 -28.72
C ALA A 371 -16.57 -21.57 -28.26
N LEU A 372 -15.42 -21.41 -27.61
CA LEU A 372 -14.85 -20.10 -27.27
C LEU A 372 -14.63 -19.27 -28.52
N ASP A 373 -14.92 -17.97 -28.42
CA ASP A 373 -14.61 -17.00 -29.45
C ASP A 373 -13.91 -15.78 -28.83
N LYS A 374 -12.63 -15.59 -29.14
CA LYS A 374 -11.80 -14.50 -28.63
C LYS A 374 -11.62 -13.45 -29.72
N ASN A 375 -11.92 -12.20 -29.41
CA ASN A 375 -11.81 -11.08 -30.33
C ASN A 375 -10.95 -9.97 -29.71
N ILE A 376 -10.05 -9.37 -30.50
CA ILE A 376 -9.32 -8.15 -30.13
C ILE A 376 -9.83 -7.01 -31.00
N ILE A 377 -10.32 -5.95 -30.35
CA ILE A 377 -10.87 -4.76 -31.00
C ILE A 377 -9.78 -3.68 -31.01
N GLY A 378 -9.29 -3.32 -32.19
CA GLY A 378 -8.08 -2.51 -32.34
C GLY A 378 -8.24 -1.07 -31.82
N GLU A 379 -7.12 -0.39 -31.56
CA GLU A 379 -7.09 0.94 -30.92
C GLU A 379 -7.96 2.01 -31.62
N ASP A 380 -8.06 1.94 -32.96
CA ASP A 380 -8.82 2.88 -33.79
C ASP A 380 -10.31 2.50 -33.94
N GLU A 381 -10.69 1.29 -33.57
CA GLU A 381 -12.05 0.77 -33.72
C GLU A 381 -12.89 1.19 -32.51
N THR A 382 -13.77 2.17 -32.70
CA THR A 382 -14.60 2.71 -31.60
C THR A 382 -15.97 2.06 -31.50
N TYR A 383 -16.35 1.25 -32.49
CA TYR A 383 -17.60 0.50 -32.53
C TYR A 383 -17.38 -0.83 -33.24
N VAL A 384 -17.93 -1.91 -32.68
CA VAL A 384 -17.93 -3.24 -33.29
C VAL A 384 -19.23 -4.00 -32.99
N GLU A 385 -19.71 -4.78 -33.97
CA GLU A 385 -20.72 -5.83 -33.78
C GLU A 385 -20.08 -7.21 -33.90
N LEU A 386 -20.31 -8.05 -32.90
CA LEU A 386 -19.84 -9.43 -32.79
C LEU A 386 -21.06 -10.35 -32.71
N VAL A 387 -21.02 -11.48 -33.41
CA VAL A 387 -22.14 -12.43 -33.50
C VAL A 387 -21.65 -13.83 -33.18
N VAL A 388 -22.24 -14.46 -32.17
CA VAL A 388 -22.04 -15.87 -31.82
C VAL A 388 -23.18 -16.67 -32.44
N GLU A 389 -22.87 -17.45 -33.48
CA GLU A 389 -23.83 -18.29 -34.16
C GLU A 389 -24.29 -19.46 -33.29
N ASN A 390 -25.56 -19.87 -33.44
CA ASN A 390 -26.16 -21.00 -32.71
C ASN A 390 -26.07 -20.88 -31.18
N ALA A 391 -26.04 -19.66 -30.64
CA ALA A 391 -26.00 -19.42 -29.20
C ALA A 391 -27.15 -20.11 -28.44
N SER A 392 -28.25 -20.42 -29.13
CA SER A 392 -29.37 -21.22 -28.63
C SER A 392 -29.07 -22.66 -28.19
N ASP A 393 -27.90 -23.19 -28.54
CA ASP A 393 -27.46 -24.51 -28.11
C ASP A 393 -26.99 -24.50 -26.64
N TYR A 394 -26.82 -23.32 -26.04
CA TYR A 394 -26.31 -23.12 -24.69
C TYR A 394 -27.40 -22.56 -23.76
N ASP A 395 -27.23 -22.76 -22.45
CA ASP A 395 -28.09 -22.17 -21.43
C ASP A 395 -27.69 -20.72 -21.11
N LYS A 396 -26.39 -20.41 -21.25
CA LYS A 396 -25.81 -19.09 -20.96
C LYS A 396 -24.63 -18.79 -21.88
N VAL A 397 -24.41 -17.51 -22.18
CA VAL A 397 -23.17 -17.01 -22.79
C VAL A 397 -22.58 -15.97 -21.85
N TYR A 398 -21.33 -16.18 -21.43
CA TYR A 398 -20.55 -15.15 -20.74
C TYR A 398 -19.78 -14.33 -21.75
N VAL A 399 -19.65 -13.03 -21.48
CA VAL A 399 -18.82 -12.10 -22.22
C VAL A 399 -17.81 -11.51 -21.24
N VAL A 400 -16.53 -11.74 -21.52
CA VAL A 400 -15.42 -11.16 -20.76
C VAL A 400 -14.87 -9.99 -21.58
N VAL A 401 -14.78 -8.82 -20.94
CA VAL A 401 -14.28 -7.59 -21.58
C VAL A 401 -13.07 -7.07 -20.81
N SER A 402 -11.94 -6.92 -21.49
CA SER A 402 -10.66 -6.53 -20.89
C SER A 402 -9.98 -5.46 -21.75
N PRO A 403 -9.56 -4.31 -21.18
CA PRO A 403 -8.69 -3.36 -21.86
C PRO A 403 -7.28 -3.93 -22.02
N LEU A 404 -6.72 -3.79 -23.22
CA LEU A 404 -5.47 -4.43 -23.67
C LEU A 404 -4.64 -3.45 -24.51
N GLY A 405 -3.40 -3.80 -24.83
CA GLY A 405 -2.62 -3.16 -25.90
C GLY A 405 -2.41 -1.63 -25.78
N ALA A 406 -2.44 -1.06 -24.58
CA ALA A 406 -2.27 0.39 -24.40
C ALA A 406 -0.83 0.85 -24.72
N GLN A 407 -0.68 2.04 -25.31
CA GLN A 407 0.64 2.67 -25.34
C GLN A 407 1.05 3.12 -23.94
N LEU A 408 2.01 2.42 -23.36
CA LEU A 408 2.56 2.73 -22.04
C LEU A 408 3.35 4.04 -22.12
N THR A 409 2.74 5.12 -21.65
CA THR A 409 3.37 6.44 -21.54
C THR A 409 3.01 7.05 -20.19
N GLY A 410 3.99 7.54 -19.42
CA GLY A 410 3.74 8.10 -18.10
C GLY A 410 4.32 7.23 -16.98
N ASN A 411 3.51 6.91 -15.96
CA ASN A 411 3.87 6.11 -14.79
C ASN A 411 2.92 4.91 -14.61
N THR A 412 3.11 4.15 -13.52
CA THR A 412 2.40 2.91 -13.18
C THR A 412 0.88 3.07 -13.14
N SER A 413 0.35 4.28 -12.90
CA SER A 413 -1.08 4.53 -12.83
C SER A 413 -1.85 4.13 -14.09
N THR A 414 -1.17 3.96 -15.22
CA THR A 414 -1.74 3.42 -16.46
C THR A 414 -2.41 2.05 -16.23
N PHE A 415 -1.87 1.22 -15.33
CA PHE A 415 -2.45 -0.08 -14.97
C PHE A 415 -3.59 0.03 -13.96
N ASP A 416 -3.76 1.18 -13.30
CA ASP A 416 -4.81 1.42 -12.33
C ASP A 416 -5.99 2.22 -12.93
N GLU A 417 -5.83 2.72 -14.17
CA GLU A 417 -6.84 3.51 -14.86
C GLU A 417 -7.97 2.65 -15.42
N GLY A 418 -9.19 2.82 -14.88
CA GLY A 418 -10.38 2.13 -15.36
C GLY A 418 -10.91 2.67 -16.71
N TYR A 419 -11.02 1.79 -17.71
CA TYR A 419 -11.44 2.15 -19.07
C TYR A 419 -12.96 2.11 -19.27
N VAL A 420 -13.45 3.04 -20.08
CA VAL A 420 -14.88 3.17 -20.39
C VAL A 420 -15.23 2.38 -21.64
N TYR A 421 -16.29 1.59 -21.56
CA TYR A 421 -16.98 1.06 -22.73
C TYR A 421 -18.49 1.01 -22.53
N TYR A 422 -19.21 0.87 -23.63
CA TYR A 422 -20.64 0.66 -23.68
C TYR A 422 -20.92 -0.63 -24.43
N TYR A 423 -21.98 -1.35 -24.04
CA TYR A 423 -22.37 -2.55 -24.74
C TYR A 423 -23.88 -2.68 -24.90
N SER A 424 -24.28 -3.34 -25.99
CA SER A 424 -25.64 -3.84 -26.16
C SER A 424 -25.61 -5.30 -26.55
N ALA A 425 -26.65 -6.04 -26.18
CA ALA A 425 -26.77 -7.44 -26.49
C ALA A 425 -28.20 -7.81 -26.88
N ASP A 426 -28.37 -8.66 -27.88
CA ASP A 426 -29.68 -9.11 -28.35
C ASP A 426 -29.59 -10.52 -28.93
N PHE A 427 -30.72 -11.24 -28.96
CA PHE A 427 -30.84 -12.55 -29.58
C PHE A 427 -31.77 -12.47 -30.79
N GLY A 428 -31.31 -12.97 -31.94
CA GLY A 428 -32.10 -12.95 -33.18
C GLY A 428 -31.44 -13.69 -34.34
N ASP A 429 -32.15 -13.78 -35.46
CA ASP A 429 -31.62 -14.34 -36.71
C ASP A 429 -30.67 -13.32 -37.38
N TYR A 430 -29.36 -13.54 -37.22
CA TYR A 430 -28.31 -12.69 -37.79
C TYR A 430 -27.57 -13.39 -38.95
N SER A 431 -28.14 -14.46 -39.52
CA SER A 431 -27.51 -15.34 -40.51
C SER A 431 -27.17 -14.70 -41.88
N GLU A 432 -27.41 -13.39 -42.07
CA GLU A 432 -27.04 -12.62 -43.28
C GLU A 432 -26.00 -11.51 -43.03
N SER A 433 -25.58 -11.25 -41.78
CA SER A 433 -24.44 -10.36 -41.49
C SER A 433 -23.14 -11.15 -41.50
N GLU A 434 -22.61 -11.43 -42.70
CA GLU A 434 -21.18 -11.71 -42.83
C GLU A 434 -20.40 -10.48 -42.32
N GLU A 435 -19.38 -10.76 -41.50
CA GLU A 435 -18.33 -9.85 -41.01
C GLU A 435 -18.62 -9.06 -39.73
N VAL A 436 -17.69 -9.17 -38.78
CA VAL A 436 -17.37 -8.14 -37.80
C VAL A 436 -17.42 -6.80 -38.50
N THR A 437 -18.42 -5.97 -38.18
CA THR A 437 -18.47 -4.61 -38.73
C THR A 437 -17.86 -3.66 -37.72
N SER A 438 -16.67 -3.17 -38.02
CA SER A 438 -16.02 -2.12 -37.24
C SER A 438 -16.15 -0.76 -37.92
N SER A 439 -16.26 0.31 -37.12
CA SER A 439 -16.37 1.68 -37.61
C SER A 439 -15.50 2.60 -36.77
N THR A 440 -14.75 3.48 -37.45
CA THR A 440 -13.98 4.58 -36.84
C THR A 440 -14.79 5.86 -36.69
N ASP A 441 -16.02 5.90 -37.23
CA ASP A 441 -16.83 7.12 -37.33
C ASP A 441 -17.77 7.34 -36.12
N VAL A 442 -17.73 6.46 -35.11
CA VAL A 442 -18.50 6.60 -33.88
C VAL A 442 -17.65 7.32 -32.84
N VAL A 443 -17.90 8.62 -32.66
CA VAL A 443 -17.21 9.42 -31.64
C VAL A 443 -18.03 9.35 -30.35
N ILE A 444 -17.48 8.71 -29.31
CA ILE A 444 -17.90 8.98 -27.93
C ILE A 444 -17.18 10.27 -27.54
N GLU A 445 -17.93 11.37 -27.39
CA GLU A 445 -17.36 12.60 -26.86
C GLU A 445 -16.97 12.36 -25.38
N GLN A 446 -15.73 12.68 -25.03
CA GLN A 446 -15.31 12.80 -23.64
C GLN A 446 -15.99 14.06 -23.06
N GLU A 447 -17.25 13.95 -22.64
CA GLU A 447 -17.98 15.11 -22.13
C GLU A 447 -17.58 15.47 -20.71
N VAL A 448 -16.82 16.56 -20.64
CA VAL A 448 -16.79 17.52 -19.54
C VAL A 448 -18.10 18.34 -19.59
N LYS A 449 -18.94 18.22 -18.55
CA LYS A 449 -20.09 19.07 -18.11
C LYS A 449 -21.01 19.74 -19.16
N GLU A 450 -22.33 19.47 -19.08
CA GLU A 450 -23.41 20.40 -18.61
C GLU A 450 -24.82 19.88 -18.97
N GLY A 451 -25.68 19.67 -17.96
CA GLY A 451 -27.08 20.11 -17.96
C GLY A 451 -28.20 19.28 -18.64
N GLU A 452 -29.23 18.99 -17.82
CA GLU A 452 -30.67 18.79 -18.11
C GLU A 452 -31.23 17.39 -18.48
N SER A 453 -31.77 16.76 -17.44
CA SER A 453 -32.97 15.92 -17.26
C SER A 453 -33.82 15.46 -18.47
N SER A 454 -34.25 14.19 -18.42
CA SER A 454 -35.69 13.87 -18.29
C SER A 454 -35.94 12.41 -17.88
N SER A 455 -36.72 12.25 -16.79
CA SER A 455 -37.18 11.00 -16.15
C SER A 455 -38.10 10.11 -16.99
N SER A 456 -38.13 8.79 -16.71
CA SER A 456 -39.38 8.09 -16.33
C SER A 456 -39.18 6.64 -15.82
N ASN A 457 -39.41 6.45 -14.51
CA ASN A 457 -39.96 5.30 -13.75
C ASN A 457 -40.31 3.95 -14.45
N SER A 458 -39.91 2.80 -13.86
CA SER A 458 -40.69 2.08 -12.80
C SER A 458 -40.17 0.65 -12.45
N ASP A 459 -40.18 0.35 -11.13
CA ASP A 459 -40.39 -0.94 -10.40
C ASP A 459 -39.38 -2.12 -10.59
N GLY A 460 -38.69 -2.72 -9.60
CA GLY A 460 -38.63 -2.63 -8.13
C GLY A 460 -38.44 -4.04 -7.49
N VAL A 461 -37.34 -4.29 -6.76
CA VAL A 461 -37.16 -5.36 -5.73
C VAL A 461 -36.20 -4.80 -4.65
N SER A 462 -36.58 -4.88 -3.36
CA SER A 462 -35.83 -4.28 -2.24
C SER A 462 -34.93 -5.28 -1.51
N VAL A 463 -33.64 -4.98 -1.43
CA VAL A 463 -32.66 -5.57 -0.49
C VAL A 463 -32.56 -4.62 0.73
N ASP A 464 -32.45 -5.16 1.94
CA ASP A 464 -32.34 -4.38 3.19
C ASP A 464 -30.90 -3.82 3.29
N ASP A 465 -30.63 -2.73 2.59
CA ASP A 465 -29.34 -2.02 2.59
C ASP A 465 -29.33 -0.97 3.73
N GLU A 466 -28.31 -0.93 4.59
CA GLU A 466 -28.15 0.10 5.63
C GLU A 466 -26.96 1.02 5.31
N LEU A 467 -27.16 2.35 5.35
CA LEU A 467 -26.11 3.36 5.12
C LEU A 467 -25.44 3.73 6.46
N ILE A 468 -24.14 3.52 6.55
CA ILE A 468 -23.29 3.64 7.73
C ILE A 468 -22.29 4.78 7.50
N LEU A 469 -22.35 5.83 8.32
CA LEU A 469 -21.47 7.00 8.29
C LEU A 469 -20.47 6.96 9.46
N ALA A 470 -19.23 7.42 9.24
CA ALA A 470 -18.16 7.47 10.23
C ALA A 470 -17.31 8.75 10.08
N VAL A 471 -16.76 9.25 11.21
CA VAL A 471 -15.81 10.39 11.24
C VAL A 471 -14.40 9.87 10.95
N LYS A 472 -13.65 10.55 10.07
CA LYS A 472 -12.28 10.20 9.67
C LYS A 472 -11.22 11.12 10.26
N ALA A 473 -11.44 12.44 10.21
CA ALA A 473 -10.50 13.45 10.72
C ALA A 473 -11.22 14.77 11.07
N SER A 474 -10.58 15.65 11.84
CA SER A 474 -11.08 16.99 12.20
C SER A 474 -9.94 17.98 12.45
N ASP A 475 -10.06 19.21 11.93
CA ASP A 475 -9.20 20.35 12.25
C ASP A 475 -10.04 21.47 12.92
N ASP A 476 -9.54 22.70 13.00
CA ASP A 476 -10.24 23.79 13.69
C ASP A 476 -11.39 24.42 12.89
N GLU A 477 -11.41 24.24 11.57
CA GLU A 477 -12.47 24.74 10.68
C GLU A 477 -13.12 23.63 9.82
N SER A 478 -12.75 22.37 9.98
CA SER A 478 -13.23 21.27 9.13
C SER A 478 -13.37 19.91 9.82
N VAL A 479 -14.25 19.07 9.27
CA VAL A 479 -14.43 17.65 9.65
C VAL A 479 -14.61 16.79 8.41
N THR A 480 -13.83 15.70 8.31
CA THR A 480 -13.86 14.72 7.22
C THR A 480 -14.60 13.45 7.64
N LEU A 481 -15.51 12.94 6.79
CA LEU A 481 -16.41 11.80 7.06
C LEU A 481 -16.37 10.77 5.93
N SER A 482 -16.72 9.50 6.22
CA SER A 482 -16.79 8.41 5.24
C SER A 482 -17.97 7.45 5.46
N TRP A 483 -18.40 6.68 4.45
CA TRP A 483 -19.52 5.74 4.54
C TRP A 483 -19.39 4.45 3.70
N ASN A 484 -20.22 3.43 3.96
CA ASN A 484 -20.25 2.19 3.15
C ASN A 484 -21.03 2.38 1.84
N ARG A 485 -20.66 1.59 0.81
CA ARG A 485 -21.26 1.64 -0.53
C ARG A 485 -22.54 0.79 -0.60
N LEU A 486 -23.60 1.32 -1.21
CA LEU A 486 -24.89 0.62 -1.40
C LEU A 486 -25.27 0.59 -2.89
N SER A 487 -24.70 -0.36 -3.62
CA SER A 487 -24.74 -0.46 -5.09
C SER A 487 -26.14 -0.72 -5.66
N ASP A 488 -27.02 -1.37 -4.90
CA ASP A 488 -28.31 -1.86 -5.39
C ASP A 488 -29.38 -0.77 -5.44
N LEU A 489 -29.12 0.41 -4.84
CA LEU A 489 -30.09 1.49 -4.73
C LEU A 489 -30.05 2.50 -5.88
N GLY A 490 -29.07 2.42 -6.79
CA GLY A 490 -28.95 3.35 -7.91
C GLY A 490 -28.69 4.80 -7.45
N ILE A 491 -27.82 4.95 -6.46
CA ILE A 491 -27.40 6.25 -5.91
C ILE A 491 -26.67 7.04 -7.00
N ASP A 492 -26.97 8.34 -7.12
CA ASP A 492 -26.36 9.31 -8.03
C ASP A 492 -25.41 10.25 -7.29
N HIS A 493 -25.87 10.79 -6.16
CA HIS A 493 -25.11 11.66 -5.27
C HIS A 493 -25.53 11.47 -3.82
N TYR A 494 -24.75 12.04 -2.90
CA TYR A 494 -25.12 12.11 -1.48
C TYR A 494 -25.29 13.56 -1.03
N LEU A 495 -26.15 13.79 -0.05
CA LEU A 495 -26.21 15.03 0.70
C LEU A 495 -25.66 14.78 2.11
N LEU A 496 -24.51 15.38 2.40
CA LEU A 496 -23.90 15.35 3.72
C LEU A 496 -24.40 16.53 4.54
N TYR A 497 -25.28 16.26 5.49
CA TYR A 497 -25.84 17.25 6.40
C TYR A 497 -24.96 17.45 7.63
N PHE A 498 -24.87 18.70 8.09
CA PHE A 498 -24.12 19.04 9.30
C PHE A 498 -24.78 20.15 10.12
N GLY A 499 -24.60 20.14 11.44
CA GLY A 499 -25.13 21.17 12.35
C GLY A 499 -24.59 21.07 13.77
N SER A 500 -24.77 22.12 14.58
CA SER A 500 -24.29 22.18 15.97
C SER A 500 -25.28 21.60 17.01
N GLU A 501 -26.43 21.12 16.55
CA GLU A 501 -27.45 20.46 17.37
C GLU A 501 -27.88 19.15 16.69
N SER A 502 -27.84 18.03 17.44
CA SER A 502 -28.30 16.72 16.97
C SER A 502 -29.71 16.79 16.35
N GLY A 503 -29.85 16.28 15.13
CA GLY A 503 -31.09 16.28 14.36
C GLY A 503 -31.52 17.66 13.81
N ASN A 504 -30.66 18.69 13.87
CA ASN A 504 -30.93 20.03 13.36
C ASN A 504 -29.74 20.57 12.55
N TYR A 505 -29.76 20.29 11.24
CA TYR A 505 -28.69 20.62 10.31
C TYR A 505 -28.80 22.07 9.80
N MET A 506 -27.67 22.77 9.76
CA MET A 506 -27.57 24.17 9.33
C MET A 506 -27.12 24.31 7.86
N GLY A 507 -26.50 23.27 7.32
CA GLY A 507 -26.02 23.19 5.94
C GLY A 507 -25.99 21.75 5.43
N SER A 508 -25.71 21.62 4.14
CA SER A 508 -25.48 20.34 3.48
C SER A 508 -24.50 20.53 2.34
N ASP A 509 -23.54 19.62 2.21
CA ASP A 509 -22.65 19.56 1.06
C ASP A 509 -23.10 18.43 0.14
N GLU A 510 -23.20 18.74 -1.15
CA GLU A 510 -23.50 17.75 -2.17
C GLU A 510 -22.21 17.04 -2.55
N VAL A 511 -22.28 15.71 -2.51
CA VAL A 511 -21.22 14.84 -3.00
C VAL A 511 -21.73 14.28 -4.31
N ASP A 512 -21.48 15.02 -5.40
CA ASP A 512 -21.98 14.83 -6.78
C ASP A 512 -21.61 13.47 -7.43
N ARG A 513 -21.08 12.52 -6.64
CA ARG A 513 -20.55 11.23 -7.09
C ARG A 513 -20.92 10.14 -6.10
N ALA A 514 -21.83 9.26 -6.47
CA ALA A 514 -22.24 8.11 -5.66
C ALA A 514 -21.12 7.13 -5.25
N TRP A 515 -19.95 7.20 -5.90
CA TRP A 515 -18.76 6.40 -5.59
C TRP A 515 -17.74 7.12 -4.69
N THR A 516 -17.92 8.42 -4.46
CA THR A 516 -17.16 9.15 -3.44
C THR A 516 -17.84 8.82 -2.11
N THR A 517 -17.22 7.95 -1.32
CA THR A 517 -17.70 7.57 0.01
C THR A 517 -16.96 8.29 1.14
N THR A 518 -16.34 9.44 0.83
CA THR A 518 -15.63 10.31 1.77
C THR A 518 -15.82 11.78 1.40
N SER A 519 -16.01 12.68 2.36
CA SER A 519 -16.16 14.13 2.12
C SER A 519 -15.86 14.96 3.36
N SER A 520 -15.44 16.21 3.17
CA SER A 520 -15.08 17.15 4.25
C SER A 520 -16.01 18.36 4.28
N VAL A 521 -16.51 18.69 5.47
CA VAL A 521 -17.27 19.91 5.74
C VAL A 521 -16.30 20.95 6.30
N ASN A 522 -16.24 22.12 5.67
CA ASN A 522 -15.32 23.22 6.02
C ASN A 522 -16.08 24.41 6.64
N GLU A 523 -15.35 25.47 7.02
CA GLU A 523 -15.87 26.71 7.63
C GLU A 523 -16.63 26.49 8.96
N LEU A 524 -16.21 25.49 9.74
CA LEU A 524 -16.72 25.20 11.07
C LEU A 524 -16.08 26.11 12.13
N ALA A 525 -16.73 26.25 13.28
CA ALA A 525 -16.17 27.02 14.39
C ALA A 525 -15.20 26.15 15.21
N PRO A 526 -14.00 26.66 15.58
CA PRO A 526 -13.04 25.93 16.42
C PRO A 526 -13.59 25.55 17.79
N GLY A 527 -13.26 24.34 18.27
CA GLY A 527 -13.61 23.86 19.61
C GLY A 527 -15.09 23.58 19.83
N GLU A 528 -15.87 23.38 18.77
CA GLU A 528 -17.31 23.13 18.83
C GLU A 528 -17.64 21.72 18.34
N VAL A 529 -18.72 21.14 18.90
CA VAL A 529 -19.20 19.82 18.48
C VAL A 529 -20.23 19.97 17.37
N TYR A 530 -19.99 19.28 16.26
CA TYR A 530 -20.89 19.18 15.12
C TYR A 530 -21.43 17.75 14.97
N TYR A 531 -22.65 17.65 14.44
CA TYR A 531 -23.38 16.43 14.16
C TYR A 531 -23.57 16.28 12.66
N PHE A 532 -23.34 15.09 12.13
CA PHE A 532 -23.31 14.77 10.71
C PHE A 532 -24.23 13.61 10.38
N MET A 533 -24.92 13.70 9.25
CA MET A 533 -25.76 12.63 8.71
C MET A 533 -25.68 12.67 7.20
N ILE A 534 -25.72 11.51 6.55
CA ILE A 534 -25.65 11.45 5.10
C ILE A 534 -26.89 10.78 4.52
N GLU A 535 -27.36 11.34 3.42
CA GLU A 535 -28.47 10.82 2.65
C GLU A 535 -28.02 10.53 1.23
N ALA A 536 -28.46 9.39 0.70
CA ALA A 536 -28.21 8.99 -0.67
C ALA A 536 -29.42 9.31 -1.55
N TYR A 537 -29.19 9.91 -2.70
CA TYR A 537 -30.23 10.32 -3.64
C TYR A 537 -30.02 9.66 -5.00
N SER A 538 -31.12 9.38 -5.69
CA SER A 538 -31.11 8.91 -7.08
C SER A 538 -30.90 10.06 -8.06
N ILE A 539 -30.68 9.72 -9.34
CA ILE A 539 -30.51 10.69 -10.44
C ILE A 539 -31.73 11.59 -10.69
N ASP A 540 -32.90 11.18 -10.18
CA ASP A 540 -34.15 11.96 -10.24
C ASP A 540 -34.38 12.79 -8.95
N ASP A 541 -33.35 12.96 -8.09
CA ASP A 541 -33.39 13.63 -6.78
C ASP A 541 -34.37 12.98 -5.77
N GLU A 542 -34.66 11.68 -5.91
CA GLU A 542 -35.43 10.94 -4.91
C GLU A 542 -34.51 10.38 -3.82
N LEU A 543 -34.83 10.66 -2.55
CA LEU A 543 -34.13 10.10 -1.38
C LEU A 543 -34.28 8.57 -1.38
N LEU A 544 -33.15 7.88 -1.39
CA LEU A 544 -33.06 6.42 -1.37
C LEU A 544 -32.92 5.89 0.05
N ILE A 545 -31.94 6.42 0.80
CA ILE A 545 -31.61 5.97 2.17
C ILE A 545 -30.88 7.07 2.95
N SER A 546 -30.98 7.03 4.27
CA SER A 546 -30.28 7.94 5.20
C SER A 546 -29.48 7.14 6.22
N SER A 547 -28.33 7.67 6.65
CA SER A 547 -27.51 7.07 7.71
C SER A 547 -28.03 7.37 9.11
N SER A 548 -27.46 6.67 10.10
CA SER A 548 -27.47 7.17 11.48
C SER A 548 -26.55 8.39 11.62
N GLU A 549 -26.84 9.26 12.59
CA GLU A 549 -26.04 10.48 12.87
C GLU A 549 -24.75 10.14 13.65
N VAL A 550 -23.67 10.84 13.32
CA VAL A 550 -22.39 10.81 14.04
C VAL A 550 -22.00 12.21 14.52
N ALA A 551 -21.08 12.32 15.49
CA ALA A 551 -20.63 13.60 16.03
C ALA A 551 -19.10 13.70 16.03
N ALA A 552 -18.56 14.90 15.79
CA ALA A 552 -17.14 15.23 15.87
C ALA A 552 -16.92 16.59 16.55
N GLU A 553 -15.78 16.80 17.20
CA GLU A 553 -15.36 18.06 17.81
C GLU A 553 -14.23 18.66 16.99
N THR A 554 -14.37 19.92 16.54
CA THR A 554 -13.31 20.63 15.82
C THR A 554 -12.18 21.01 16.77
N ALA A 555 -10.94 21.03 16.27
CA ALA A 555 -9.80 21.47 17.05
C ALA A 555 -9.99 22.93 17.50
N THR A 556 -9.36 23.33 18.60
CA THR A 556 -9.56 24.68 19.15
C THR A 556 -8.80 25.78 18.41
N PHE A 557 -7.83 25.43 17.56
CA PHE A 557 -6.99 26.35 16.79
C PHE A 557 -6.04 25.62 15.81
N SER A 558 -5.83 26.17 14.60
CA SER A 558 -4.73 25.85 13.69
C SER A 558 -3.99 27.11 13.20
N PHE A 559 -2.84 26.94 12.55
CA PHE A 559 -2.07 28.06 11.97
C PHE A 559 -2.47 28.34 10.53
N SER A 560 -2.73 29.61 10.20
CA SER A 560 -3.26 30.03 8.89
C SER A 560 -2.31 29.86 7.69
N ASP A 561 -1.02 29.64 7.95
CA ASP A 561 0.01 29.39 6.95
C ASP A 561 0.51 27.94 6.96
N MET A 562 -0.27 27.03 7.58
CA MET A 562 0.02 25.60 7.60
C MET A 562 -1.20 24.79 7.18
N ASP A 563 -1.01 23.89 6.22
CA ASP A 563 -1.98 22.89 5.77
C ASP A 563 -1.67 21.54 6.45
N SER A 564 -2.69 20.69 6.64
CA SER A 564 -2.50 19.33 7.19
C SER A 564 -1.54 18.45 6.39
N SER A 565 -1.27 18.80 5.13
CA SER A 565 -0.29 18.12 4.27
C SER A 565 1.14 18.65 4.40
N ASP A 566 1.38 19.73 5.16
CA ASP A 566 2.73 20.21 5.43
C ASP A 566 3.49 19.22 6.33
N GLU A 567 4.73 18.90 5.96
CA GLU A 567 5.57 17.90 6.64
C GLU A 567 5.71 18.16 8.15
N ALA A 568 5.81 19.43 8.56
CA ALA A 568 5.94 19.82 9.96
C ALA A 568 4.59 19.95 10.70
N TYR A 569 3.43 19.72 10.05
CA TYR A 569 2.11 20.02 10.62
C TYR A 569 1.85 19.29 11.94
N ASP A 570 2.00 17.97 11.96
CA ASP A 570 1.72 17.16 13.15
C ASP A 570 2.64 17.52 14.32
N ALA A 571 3.93 17.70 14.04
CA ALA A 571 4.90 18.15 15.04
C ALA A 571 4.56 19.54 15.59
N VAL A 572 4.17 20.48 14.71
CA VAL A 572 3.85 21.85 15.11
C VAL A 572 2.54 21.92 15.92
N ILE A 573 1.49 21.23 15.49
CA ILE A 573 0.22 21.19 16.21
C ILE A 573 0.40 20.47 17.55
N GLY A 574 1.05 19.30 17.55
CA GLY A 574 1.33 18.54 18.76
C GLY A 574 2.11 19.36 19.81
N LEU A 575 3.20 20.02 19.41
CA LEU A 575 3.99 20.87 20.30
C LEU A 575 3.22 22.13 20.77
N TYR A 576 2.33 22.67 19.93
CA TYR A 576 1.46 23.80 20.30
C TYR A 576 0.43 23.38 21.37
N GLU A 577 -0.20 22.22 21.20
CA GLU A 577 -1.21 21.70 22.14
C GLU A 577 -0.63 21.42 23.53
N ILE A 578 0.59 20.90 23.59
CA ILE A 578 1.29 20.68 24.87
C ILE A 578 1.98 21.94 25.41
N GLY A 579 1.87 23.07 24.69
CA GLY A 579 2.31 24.39 25.14
C GLY A 579 3.82 24.63 25.05
N ILE A 580 4.53 23.88 24.21
CA ILE A 580 5.98 24.01 24.02
C ILE A 580 6.33 25.11 23.02
N ILE A 581 5.50 25.29 21.99
CA ILE A 581 5.66 26.34 20.98
C ILE A 581 4.45 27.25 20.89
N GLU A 582 4.67 28.45 20.38
CA GLU A 582 3.63 29.42 20.04
C GLU A 582 3.91 29.96 18.61
N GLY A 583 2.84 30.30 17.89
CA GLY A 583 2.93 31.07 16.64
C GLY A 583 2.99 32.57 16.86
N TYR A 584 2.93 33.32 15.77
CA TYR A 584 2.93 34.77 15.77
C TYR A 584 1.53 35.34 16.07
N ASP A 585 1.49 36.57 16.58
CA ASP A 585 0.25 37.30 16.90
C ASP A 585 -0.69 37.49 15.68
N ASP A 586 -0.19 37.29 14.46
CA ASP A 586 -0.95 37.39 13.21
C ASP A 586 -1.63 36.09 12.78
N GLY A 587 -1.49 35.01 13.56
CA GLY A 587 -2.11 33.71 13.30
C GLY A 587 -1.29 32.78 12.41
N THR A 588 -0.03 33.13 12.13
CA THR A 588 0.91 32.28 11.39
C THR A 588 1.89 31.56 12.32
N PHE A 589 2.42 30.41 11.90
CA PHE A 589 3.53 29.74 12.56
C PHE A 589 4.88 30.13 11.97
N GLY A 590 4.95 30.29 10.65
CA GLY A 590 6.16 30.57 9.88
C GLY A 590 7.17 29.43 9.91
N ALA A 591 6.76 28.22 9.52
CA ALA A 591 7.60 27.00 9.53
C ALA A 591 8.95 27.21 8.81
N GLU A 592 8.92 27.85 7.63
CA GLU A 592 10.10 28.12 6.79
C GLU A 592 11.02 29.24 7.31
N ASN A 593 10.66 29.92 8.41
CA ASN A 593 11.50 30.97 8.95
C ASN A 593 12.73 30.38 9.65
N THR A 594 13.92 30.79 9.21
CA THR A 594 15.17 30.42 9.90
C THR A 594 15.18 30.88 11.36
N VAL A 595 15.72 30.02 12.24
CA VAL A 595 15.80 30.28 13.68
C VAL A 595 17.21 30.70 14.05
N ASN A 596 17.35 31.75 14.86
CA ASN A 596 18.66 32.10 15.42
C ASN A 596 18.97 31.37 16.73
N ARG A 597 20.26 31.29 17.08
CA ARG A 597 20.75 30.58 18.27
C ARG A 597 20.09 31.04 19.58
N ALA A 598 19.75 32.33 19.70
CA ALA A 598 19.08 32.86 20.88
C ALA A 598 17.59 32.48 20.95
N GLU A 599 16.91 32.44 19.80
CA GLU A 599 15.52 32.00 19.68
C GLU A 599 15.35 30.52 20.02
N LEU A 600 16.23 29.65 19.52
CA LEU A 600 16.17 28.22 19.83
C LEU A 600 16.27 27.96 21.35
N LEU A 601 17.24 28.57 22.03
CA LEU A 601 17.37 28.41 23.49
C LEU A 601 16.14 28.92 24.25
N LYS A 602 15.49 29.99 23.77
CA LYS A 602 14.24 30.43 24.36
C LYS A 602 13.15 29.37 24.19
N ILE A 603 12.96 28.86 22.96
CA ILE A 603 11.95 27.84 22.65
C ILE A 603 12.14 26.62 23.56
N LEU A 604 13.35 26.06 23.59
CA LEU A 604 13.64 24.85 24.36
C LEU A 604 13.46 25.06 25.87
N ILE A 605 13.92 26.18 26.43
CA ILE A 605 13.89 26.39 27.88
C ILE A 605 12.49 26.77 28.38
N GLU A 606 11.77 27.63 27.64
CA GLU A 606 10.39 27.96 28.01
C GLU A 606 9.46 26.77 27.76
N GLY A 607 9.68 26.02 26.69
CA GLY A 607 8.89 24.83 26.35
C GLY A 607 8.93 23.73 27.41
N VAL A 608 10.09 23.50 28.06
CA VAL A 608 10.18 22.56 29.19
C VAL A 608 9.29 22.98 30.37
N GLY A 609 8.92 24.26 30.49
CA GLY A 609 7.87 24.75 31.40
C GLY A 609 8.18 24.66 32.91
N THR A 610 9.24 23.96 33.32
CA THR A 610 9.60 23.72 34.74
C THR A 610 10.82 24.51 35.21
N ILE A 611 11.47 25.27 34.33
CA ILE A 611 12.74 25.96 34.61
C ILE A 611 12.46 27.44 34.92
N GLU A 612 12.52 27.81 36.21
CA GLU A 612 12.51 29.22 36.59
C GLU A 612 13.91 29.84 36.43
N ILE A 613 14.08 30.69 35.42
CA ILE A 613 15.33 31.44 35.19
C ILE A 613 15.26 32.83 35.84
N SER A 614 16.32 33.24 36.52
CA SER A 614 16.45 34.58 37.10
C SER A 614 16.59 35.67 36.03
N ASP A 615 15.92 36.82 36.20
CA ASP A 615 16.14 37.99 35.34
C ASP A 615 17.52 38.66 35.55
N ASP A 616 18.30 38.23 36.55
CA ASP A 616 19.63 38.78 36.86
C ASP A 616 20.76 38.21 35.95
N TYR A 617 20.44 37.24 35.08
CA TYR A 617 21.40 36.63 34.14
C TYR A 617 21.74 37.59 32.99
N ALA A 618 22.98 38.10 33.00
CA ALA A 618 23.50 39.05 32.01
C ALA A 618 25.04 38.98 31.91
N ASN A 619 25.63 39.49 30.84
CA ASN A 619 27.09 39.64 30.65
C ASN A 619 27.89 38.32 30.74
N CYS A 620 27.34 37.21 30.25
CA CYS A 620 28.02 35.91 30.26
C CYS A 620 28.94 35.69 29.05
N PHE A 621 28.75 36.42 27.95
CA PHE A 621 29.60 36.44 26.76
C PHE A 621 29.90 37.90 26.37
N ASP A 622 30.94 38.13 25.57
CA ASP A 622 31.36 39.49 25.20
C ASP A 622 30.32 40.24 24.35
N ASP A 623 29.44 39.51 23.65
CA ASP A 623 28.35 39.99 22.80
C ASP A 623 26.94 39.80 23.39
N VAL A 624 26.84 39.44 24.68
CA VAL A 624 25.56 39.27 25.39
C VAL A 624 25.54 40.17 26.62
N SER A 625 24.71 41.22 26.59
CA SER A 625 24.58 42.19 27.67
C SER A 625 23.27 41.97 28.46
N ASP A 626 22.27 42.84 28.27
CA ASP A 626 20.97 42.84 28.96
C ASP A 626 19.78 42.72 27.99
N GLU A 627 20.02 42.17 26.79
CA GLU A 627 18.98 41.88 25.80
C GLU A 627 17.98 40.81 26.28
N TRP A 628 16.83 40.71 25.62
CA TRP A 628 15.75 39.79 26.01
C TRP A 628 16.19 38.32 26.14
N TYR A 629 17.18 37.92 25.34
CA TYR A 629 17.69 36.55 25.32
C TYR A 629 18.78 36.29 26.37
N ALA A 630 19.32 37.34 27.02
CA ALA A 630 20.47 37.22 27.90
C ALA A 630 20.24 36.18 29.02
N LYS A 631 19.02 36.12 29.56
CA LYS A 631 18.67 35.16 30.60
C LYS A 631 18.75 33.69 30.13
N TYR A 632 18.25 33.37 28.93
CA TYR A 632 18.29 32.00 28.40
C TYR A 632 19.72 31.60 28.05
N VAL A 633 20.46 32.47 27.36
CA VAL A 633 21.84 32.22 26.94
C VAL A 633 22.75 32.02 28.14
N CYS A 634 22.67 32.89 29.15
CA CYS A 634 23.53 32.81 30.31
C CYS A 634 23.16 31.65 31.25
N TYR A 635 21.88 31.29 31.32
CA TYR A 635 21.45 30.10 32.04
C TYR A 635 21.95 28.82 31.35
N ALA A 636 21.77 28.70 30.03
CA ALA A 636 22.28 27.59 29.24
C ALA A 636 23.81 27.45 29.36
N LYS A 637 24.54 28.57 29.44
CA LYS A 637 25.98 28.56 29.72
C LYS A 637 26.31 27.99 31.10
N GLU A 638 25.55 28.36 32.13
CA GLU A 638 25.78 27.83 33.49
C GLU A 638 25.47 26.34 33.59
N GLN A 639 24.45 25.84 32.89
CA GLN A 639 24.12 24.41 32.82
C GLN A 639 25.11 23.61 31.97
N GLY A 640 25.96 24.29 31.19
CA GLY A 640 26.91 23.63 30.28
C GLY A 640 26.31 23.20 28.94
N TRP A 641 25.08 23.62 28.64
CA TRP A 641 24.42 23.33 27.35
C TRP A 641 25.05 24.09 26.19
N VAL A 642 25.61 25.28 26.45
CA VAL A 642 26.33 26.08 25.45
C VAL A 642 27.65 26.63 25.98
N SER A 643 28.68 26.64 25.13
CA SER A 643 30.04 27.09 25.49
C SER A 643 30.42 28.44 24.89
N GLY A 644 29.71 28.89 23.84
CA GLY A 644 30.13 29.98 22.95
C GLY A 644 31.32 29.56 22.09
N TYR A 645 31.89 30.51 21.35
CA TYR A 645 33.04 30.29 20.48
C TYR A 645 34.36 30.70 21.16
N ASP A 646 35.48 30.26 20.61
CA ASP A 646 36.84 30.50 21.13
C ASP A 646 37.21 31.98 21.27
N ASP A 647 36.50 32.87 20.58
CA ASP A 647 36.71 34.31 20.61
C ASP A 647 35.98 35.03 21.77
N GLY A 648 35.20 34.28 22.57
CA GLY A 648 34.46 34.80 23.72
C GLY A 648 33.02 35.23 23.43
N ASN A 649 32.55 35.10 22.18
CA ASN A 649 31.21 35.48 21.75
C ASN A 649 30.25 34.27 21.68
N PHE A 650 28.95 34.54 21.67
CA PHE A 650 27.89 33.54 21.48
C PHE A 650 27.23 33.60 20.09
N TYR A 651 27.27 34.77 19.44
CA TYR A 651 26.59 35.08 18.18
C TYR A 651 25.06 34.87 18.24
N PRO A 652 24.33 35.58 19.12
CA PRO A 652 22.91 35.34 19.38
C PRO A 652 22.00 35.49 18.15
N ALA A 653 22.35 36.36 17.22
CA ALA A 653 21.56 36.64 16.02
C ALA A 653 21.94 35.79 14.79
N GLN A 654 22.91 34.87 14.93
CA GLN A 654 23.29 33.97 13.85
C GLN A 654 22.26 32.84 13.75
N THR A 655 21.87 32.49 12.52
CA THR A 655 21.06 31.29 12.25
C THR A 655 21.73 30.08 12.88
N VAL A 656 20.97 29.30 13.65
CA VAL A 656 21.48 28.07 14.25
C VAL A 656 21.65 27.03 13.15
N ASN A 657 22.81 26.37 13.13
CA ASN A 657 23.00 25.25 12.21
C ASN A 657 22.54 23.93 12.84
N LYS A 658 22.43 22.89 12.03
CA LYS A 658 21.91 21.58 12.40
C LYS A 658 22.61 20.96 13.62
N VAL A 659 23.94 20.89 13.61
CA VAL A 659 24.69 20.32 14.75
C VAL A 659 24.60 21.16 16.03
N GLU A 660 24.47 22.47 15.90
CA GLU A 660 24.26 23.36 17.03
C GLU A 660 22.86 23.19 17.60
N ALA A 661 21.85 22.98 16.76
CA ALA A 661 20.47 22.74 17.16
C ALA A 661 20.35 21.42 17.95
N LEU A 662 20.88 20.32 17.41
CA LEU A 662 20.89 19.01 18.08
C LEU A 662 21.59 19.05 19.43
N LYS A 663 22.76 19.70 19.50
CA LYS A 663 23.44 19.89 20.77
C LYS A 663 22.54 20.61 21.79
N MET A 664 21.93 21.73 21.40
CA MET A 664 21.08 22.49 22.33
C MET A 664 19.87 21.67 22.77
N LEU A 665 19.22 20.96 21.85
CA LEU A 665 18.05 20.12 22.06
C LEU A 665 18.35 18.97 23.04
N LEU A 666 19.33 18.12 22.74
CA LEU A 666 19.73 17.00 23.60
C LEU A 666 20.14 17.46 25.01
N MET A 667 20.97 18.50 25.09
CA MET A 667 21.51 18.95 26.38
C MET A 667 20.43 19.58 27.27
N VAL A 668 19.47 20.32 26.70
CA VAL A 668 18.34 20.91 27.46
C VAL A 668 17.43 19.81 28.02
N PHE A 669 17.21 18.73 27.27
CA PHE A 669 16.38 17.60 27.68
C PHE A 669 17.11 16.58 28.58
N GLY A 670 18.34 16.89 29.00
CA GLY A 670 19.01 16.19 30.08
C GLY A 670 20.01 15.11 29.65
N TYR A 671 20.36 15.04 28.36
CA TYR A 671 21.43 14.17 27.90
C TYR A 671 22.80 14.76 28.33
N GLU A 672 23.54 14.02 29.16
CA GLU A 672 24.85 14.44 29.66
C GLU A 672 25.97 14.03 28.69
N LEU A 673 26.11 14.76 27.58
CA LEU A 673 27.09 14.46 26.51
C LEU A 673 28.33 15.36 26.62
N GLU A 674 29.53 14.76 26.47
CA GLU A 674 30.80 15.48 26.51
C GLU A 674 31.25 15.88 25.09
N GLU A 675 31.28 17.20 24.81
CA GLU A 675 31.69 17.74 23.50
C GLU A 675 33.06 17.21 23.05
N GLY A 676 33.16 16.83 21.78
CA GLY A 676 34.38 16.27 21.21
C GLY A 676 34.71 14.85 21.68
N SER A 677 33.76 14.17 22.34
CA SER A 677 33.85 12.72 22.56
C SER A 677 34.03 12.01 21.22
N TYR A 678 35.01 11.11 21.19
CA TYR A 678 35.30 10.32 20.01
C TYR A 678 34.28 9.20 19.87
N ILE A 679 33.66 9.10 18.70
CA ILE A 679 32.73 8.03 18.36
C ILE A 679 33.49 6.86 17.76
N SER A 680 33.29 5.68 18.37
CA SER A 680 33.95 4.45 17.97
C SER A 680 32.99 3.63 17.13
N GLY A 681 33.32 3.40 15.87
CA GLY A 681 32.45 2.66 14.94
C GLY A 681 32.31 3.40 13.62
N GLY A 682 32.25 4.73 13.68
CA GLY A 682 32.07 5.57 12.51
C GLY A 682 31.31 6.82 12.91
N MET A 683 30.80 7.54 11.93
CA MET A 683 29.64 8.42 12.12
C MET A 683 28.57 7.94 11.15
N PRO A 684 27.28 8.14 11.47
CA PRO A 684 26.18 7.71 10.61
C PRO A 684 26.16 8.42 9.25
N TYR A 685 26.88 9.53 9.05
CA TYR A 685 26.81 10.29 7.79
C TYR A 685 28.15 10.57 7.13
N SER A 686 28.15 10.53 5.80
CA SER A 686 29.35 10.58 4.94
C SER A 686 30.17 11.88 5.03
N ASP A 687 29.53 12.98 5.41
CA ASP A 687 30.12 14.31 5.57
C ASP A 687 30.29 14.72 7.05
N THR A 688 30.25 13.73 7.95
CA THR A 688 30.57 13.89 9.37
C THR A 688 31.82 13.09 9.74
N TRP A 689 32.48 13.48 10.83
CA TRP A 689 33.72 12.82 11.25
C TRP A 689 33.68 12.48 12.74
N PRO A 690 34.15 11.29 13.16
CA PRO A 690 34.12 10.88 14.58
C PRO A 690 34.95 11.74 15.54
N THR A 691 35.78 12.62 14.98
CA THR A 691 36.60 13.59 15.72
C THR A 691 36.04 15.01 15.69
N SER A 692 34.94 15.24 14.99
CA SER A 692 34.25 16.53 15.00
C SER A 692 33.74 16.84 16.40
N TRP A 693 33.72 18.11 16.79
CA TRP A 693 33.24 18.51 18.12
C TRP A 693 31.79 18.08 18.37
N TYR A 694 31.01 18.00 17.29
CA TYR A 694 29.60 17.65 17.32
C TYR A 694 29.32 16.15 17.24
N ALA A 695 30.36 15.32 17.09
CA ALA A 695 30.20 13.91 16.72
C ALA A 695 29.21 13.17 17.62
N ILE A 696 29.37 13.34 18.93
CA ILE A 696 28.49 12.73 19.95
C ILE A 696 27.03 13.16 19.87
N TYR A 697 26.73 14.38 19.42
CA TYR A 697 25.33 14.83 19.35
C TYR A 697 24.62 14.28 18.13
N VAL A 698 25.35 14.15 17.02
CA VAL A 698 24.81 13.54 15.79
C VAL A 698 24.59 12.04 16.00
N ASP A 699 25.58 11.37 16.61
CA ASP A 699 25.50 9.94 16.97
C ASP A 699 24.33 9.66 17.91
N THR A 700 24.22 10.41 19.01
CA THR A 700 23.09 10.24 19.94
C THR A 700 21.74 10.62 19.33
N ALA A 701 21.67 11.64 18.46
CA ALA A 701 20.41 11.99 17.80
C ALA A 701 19.97 10.91 16.80
N PHE A 702 20.94 10.28 16.11
CA PHE A 702 20.70 9.14 15.24
C PHE A 702 20.18 7.93 16.03
N ASP A 703 20.85 7.54 17.11
CA ASP A 703 20.44 6.42 17.98
C ASP A 703 19.04 6.59 18.61
N LEU A 704 18.57 7.84 18.73
CA LEU A 704 17.26 8.18 19.29
C LEU A 704 16.16 8.32 18.23
N GLY A 705 16.47 8.14 16.94
CA GLY A 705 15.52 8.32 15.84
C GLY A 705 15.09 9.78 15.62
N ILE A 706 15.88 10.76 16.10
CA ILE A 706 15.55 12.19 15.99
C ILE A 706 15.85 12.72 14.58
N LEU A 707 16.78 12.07 13.87
CA LEU A 707 17.23 12.47 12.54
C LEU A 707 16.49 11.66 11.48
N SER A 708 15.90 12.36 10.52
CA SER A 708 15.17 11.74 9.40
C SER A 708 16.08 11.34 8.23
N GLU A 709 17.39 11.63 8.32
CA GLU A 709 18.35 11.28 7.26
C GLU A 709 18.87 9.85 7.41
N GLU A 710 18.92 9.12 6.29
CA GLU A 710 19.43 7.75 6.17
C GLU A 710 20.93 7.63 6.51
N GLU A 711 21.31 6.52 7.14
CA GLU A 711 22.71 6.19 7.41
C GLU A 711 23.52 6.11 6.09
N GLY A 712 24.75 6.61 6.11
CA GLY A 712 25.61 6.78 4.94
C GLY A 712 25.27 8.01 4.09
N GLY A 713 24.14 8.69 4.36
CA GLY A 713 23.69 9.89 3.67
C GLY A 713 24.57 11.13 3.88
N VAL A 714 24.11 12.26 3.34
CA VAL A 714 24.73 13.58 3.55
C VAL A 714 23.94 14.30 4.64
N PHE A 715 24.60 14.67 5.73
CA PHE A 715 23.97 15.27 6.90
C PHE A 715 23.91 16.80 6.84
N GLU A 716 24.87 17.41 6.16
CA GLU A 716 25.03 18.87 6.05
C GLU A 716 25.12 19.57 7.43
N PRO A 717 26.17 19.29 8.24
CA PRO A 717 26.23 19.72 9.63
C PRO A 717 26.15 21.24 9.85
N GLU A 718 26.55 22.02 8.84
CA GLU A 718 26.57 23.49 8.87
C GLU A 718 25.32 24.13 8.27
N GLU A 719 24.34 23.34 7.81
CA GLU A 719 23.08 23.85 7.26
C GLU A 719 22.25 24.54 8.35
N GLY A 720 21.64 25.69 8.00
CA GLY A 720 20.83 26.47 8.91
C GLY A 720 19.43 25.90 9.08
N ARG A 721 18.89 25.87 10.31
CA ARG A 721 17.57 25.28 10.58
C ARG A 721 16.43 26.31 10.56
N ASN A 722 15.28 25.88 10.06
CA ASN A 722 14.01 26.60 10.11
C ASN A 722 13.16 26.15 11.32
N ARG A 723 12.03 26.84 11.54
CA ARG A 723 11.15 26.58 12.70
C ARG A 723 10.45 25.23 12.61
N GLY A 724 10.02 24.81 11.41
CA GLY A 724 9.34 23.52 11.20
C GLY A 724 10.27 22.35 11.47
N GLU A 725 11.47 22.39 10.89
CA GLU A 725 12.56 21.44 11.11
C GLU A 725 12.93 21.24 12.59
N ILE A 726 13.07 22.34 13.34
CA ILE A 726 13.31 22.28 14.79
C ILE A 726 12.13 21.64 15.52
N CYS A 727 10.91 21.85 15.06
CA CYS A 727 9.73 21.22 15.67
C CYS A 727 9.68 19.72 15.39
N MET A 728 10.05 19.28 14.19
CA MET A 728 10.14 17.86 13.87
C MET A 728 11.18 17.16 14.75
N GLU A 729 12.42 17.69 14.83
CA GLU A 729 13.47 17.14 15.70
C GLU A 729 13.04 17.09 17.18
N LEU A 730 12.37 18.14 17.65
CA LEU A 730 11.90 18.25 19.03
C LEU A 730 10.73 17.32 19.33
N TRP A 731 9.84 17.12 18.36
CA TRP A 731 8.72 16.20 18.47
C TRP A 731 9.18 14.75 18.58
N GLU A 732 10.12 14.33 17.72
CA GLU A 732 10.72 12.99 17.80
C GLU A 732 11.49 12.77 19.11
N LEU A 733 12.24 13.78 19.56
CA LEU A 733 12.87 13.71 20.87
C LEU A 733 11.86 13.53 22.00
N ILE A 734 10.70 14.18 21.96
CA ILE A 734 9.69 14.04 23.02
C ILE A 734 9.02 12.67 22.96
N ASN A 735 8.79 12.12 21.77
CA ASN A 735 8.18 10.80 21.60
C ASN A 735 9.13 9.65 21.96
N SER A 736 10.45 9.87 21.93
CA SER A 736 11.46 8.90 22.38
C SER A 736 11.69 8.86 23.90
N LEU A 737 11.07 9.76 24.69
CA LEU A 737 11.15 9.81 26.17
C LEU A 737 10.04 9.01 26.87
#